data_AF-A0A1J9PPP2-F1
#
_entry.id   AF-A0A1J9PPP2-F1
#
_cell.length_a   1.000
_cell.length_b   1.000
_cell.length_c   1.000
_cell.angle_alpha   90.00
_cell.angle_beta   90.00
_cell.angle_gamma   90.00
#
_symmetry.space_group_name_H-M   'P 1'
#
loop_
_entity.id
_entity.type
_entity.pdbx_description
1 polymer ?
#
loop_
_entity_poly.entity_id
_entity_poly.type
_entity_poly.pdbx_seq_one_letter_code
_entity_poly.pdbx_strand_id
1 'polypeptide(L)'
;MVAPAVPEIIEDEDLYASIDARTEALQNLRELGPPDLVHVVKQSKTSPNNQTGVYHHVTGIDASSSASLAAYVNTLTYSPVDKNHKVVSGIYCCYNAFSHVDMRVEIKIPGSLESYCIDERGDKRVATEMLWLETFLCGVLRAYSYADDGNGDSIKKIVGVRRFNPVTNTEMEHKFLDAAEKLFFNGRQLSSDPETQVPNTVTNHLTSGILKYIRTTGRYASGINLFEKLRTRDVEVSSLLARVLISADEEVQAVRLLHDALQDLPMDYSLLDCQAAFCQSKGESEMALECAKRSVTAAPSEFSSWARLAEVYINMEQWDLALLTLNSCPMFTYQDKDSPRMPPPSRILLPILPESMLDEIDEGQPKQGEPHDVVHPTLRKLHAAGYQGTFLKAYTLLAKIAAAIGWDQLLKIRSEVFVMEEEYRAERQVNARRSSTATQNASTVALHESTSGDGDVNGNGVDGHESEKADESDEENEPPEADQAQKHEKSVTIERPEQSVASEVVKSGGEDPDATSNSYTQFVNKRLCERWLDNLFMVLYEDLRVYTIWRTEMAQSRQQSLDYKKSATEWEILGELAERLQHFNEAVEAYQHCLSIRFSPKAMKGILKMYERQGDTRGMLGALIRLIAWQYRWYSEFSPDLLFTIRKLIEEEGAVKVRSIVQATNLPQSVLDLTHHYCQLCATFRSSGSDG
;
A
#
# COMPACT_ATOMS: atom_id res chain seq x y z
N MET A 1 20.35 -15.37 20.43
CA MET A 1 19.71 -14.63 19.34
C MET A 1 20.64 -13.50 18.96
N VAL A 2 21.07 -13.44 17.70
CA VAL A 2 21.93 -12.34 17.23
C VAL A 2 21.06 -11.09 17.12
N ALA A 3 21.29 -10.11 17.99
CA ALA A 3 20.53 -8.86 17.95
C ALA A 3 20.97 -8.01 16.75
N PRO A 4 20.04 -7.35 16.03
CA PRO A 4 20.40 -6.42 14.99
C PRO A 4 21.35 -5.33 15.51
N ALA A 5 22.26 -4.85 14.66
CA ALA A 5 23.11 -3.72 15.01
C ALA A 5 22.29 -2.49 15.41
N VAL A 6 22.90 -1.56 16.15
CA VAL A 6 22.22 -0.34 16.65
C VAL A 6 22.59 0.82 15.74
N PRO A 7 21.68 1.33 14.90
CA PRO A 7 21.89 2.57 14.18
C PRO A 7 21.92 3.74 15.16
N GLU A 8 22.74 4.75 14.89
CA GLU A 8 22.87 5.94 15.73
C GLU A 8 22.63 7.19 14.89
N ILE A 9 21.54 7.89 15.18
CA ILE A 9 21.23 9.20 14.61
C ILE A 9 21.58 10.24 15.69
N ILE A 10 22.53 11.13 15.37
CA ILE A 10 23.22 11.96 16.35
C ILE A 10 22.67 13.39 16.36
N GLU A 11 22.42 13.90 17.57
CA GLU A 11 21.98 15.26 17.88
C GLU A 11 23.04 15.93 18.77
N ASP A 12 23.92 16.75 18.15
CA ASP A 12 25.03 17.40 18.87
C ASP A 12 24.64 18.76 19.47
N GLU A 13 23.71 19.50 18.85
CA GLU A 13 23.35 20.87 19.26
C GLU A 13 22.19 20.91 20.26
N ASP A 14 21.15 20.12 20.02
CA ASP A 14 19.94 20.07 20.84
C ASP A 14 19.64 18.63 21.29
N LEU A 15 19.86 18.39 22.59
CA LEU A 15 19.98 17.06 23.19
C LEU A 15 18.66 16.26 23.23
N TYR A 16 17.53 16.85 22.87
CA TYR A 16 16.21 16.21 22.92
C TYR A 16 15.31 16.59 21.73
N ALA A 17 15.88 17.14 20.65
CA ALA A 17 15.12 17.62 19.49
C ALA A 17 14.21 16.53 18.89
N SER A 18 14.67 15.28 18.86
CA SER A 18 13.90 14.11 18.44
C SER A 18 12.64 13.86 19.30
N ILE A 19 12.72 14.08 20.61
CA ILE A 19 11.62 13.90 21.56
C ILE A 19 10.61 15.04 21.42
N ASP A 20 11.09 16.26 21.22
CA ASP A 20 10.25 17.45 21.03
C ASP A 20 9.48 17.34 19.71
N ALA A 21 10.16 17.01 18.61
CA ALA A 21 9.52 16.77 17.31
C ALA A 21 8.48 15.64 17.37
N ARG A 22 8.74 14.58 18.14
CA ARG A 22 7.74 13.52 18.38
C ARG A 22 6.51 14.05 19.12
N THR A 23 6.71 14.91 20.11
CA THR A 23 5.62 15.52 20.89
C THR A 23 4.74 16.41 20.01
N GLU A 24 5.34 17.24 19.16
CA GLU A 24 4.63 18.09 18.20
C GLU A 24 3.83 17.28 17.17
N ALA A 25 4.35 16.11 16.78
CA ALA A 25 3.69 15.25 15.81
C ALA A 25 2.41 14.59 16.33
N LEU A 26 2.21 14.47 17.67
CA LEU A 26 1.11 13.70 18.26
C LEU A 26 -0.28 14.13 17.75
N GLN A 27 -0.49 15.44 17.58
CA GLN A 27 -1.77 15.99 17.12
C GLN A 27 -2.16 15.57 15.70
N ASN A 28 -1.19 15.11 14.90
CA ASN A 28 -1.37 14.76 13.50
C ASN A 28 -1.38 13.25 13.25
N LEU A 29 -1.17 12.43 14.28
CA LEU A 29 -1.19 10.97 14.16
C LEU A 29 -2.62 10.48 13.99
N ARG A 30 -2.83 9.58 13.03
CA ARG A 30 -4.17 9.11 12.66
C ARG A 30 -4.26 7.60 12.47
N GLU A 31 -3.13 6.92 12.35
CA GLU A 31 -3.05 5.47 12.19
C GLU A 31 -2.61 4.82 13.51
N LEU A 32 -2.01 3.63 13.46
CA LEU A 32 -1.40 2.99 14.62
C LEU A 32 -0.30 3.83 15.29
N GLY A 33 0.15 4.93 14.67
CA GLY A 33 1.25 5.79 15.10
C GLY A 33 2.61 5.40 14.50
N PRO A 34 3.65 6.23 14.68
CA PRO A 34 4.98 5.99 14.15
C PRO A 34 5.69 4.86 14.91
N PRO A 35 6.80 4.29 14.39
CA PRO A 35 7.68 3.43 15.16
C PRO A 35 8.05 4.04 16.51
N ASP A 36 8.36 3.19 17.48
CA ASP A 36 8.81 3.63 18.79
C ASP A 36 10.11 4.40 18.65
N LEU A 37 10.31 5.41 19.49
CA LEU A 37 11.50 6.24 19.50
C LEU A 37 12.30 5.91 20.75
N VAL A 38 13.59 5.64 20.59
CA VAL A 38 14.50 5.45 21.71
C VAL A 38 15.59 6.50 21.60
N HIS A 39 15.61 7.41 22.57
CA HIS A 39 16.60 8.45 22.69
C HIS A 39 17.52 8.14 23.87
N VAL A 40 18.82 8.31 23.70
CA VAL A 40 19.85 7.99 24.68
C VAL A 40 20.85 9.13 24.75
N VAL A 41 21.16 9.59 25.97
CA VAL A 41 22.22 10.59 26.17
C VAL A 41 23.52 9.87 26.49
N LYS A 42 24.52 10.12 25.64
CA LYS A 42 25.89 9.64 25.81
C LYS A 42 26.75 10.74 26.40
N GLN A 43 27.55 10.41 27.40
CA GLN A 43 28.52 11.29 28.03
C GLN A 43 29.93 10.80 27.75
N SER A 44 30.84 11.68 27.33
CA SER A 44 32.25 11.31 27.16
C SER A 44 32.88 10.90 28.49
N LYS A 45 33.66 9.81 28.48
CA LYS A 45 34.41 9.35 29.66
C LYS A 45 35.56 10.29 30.04
N THR A 46 36.10 11.04 29.07
CA THR A 46 37.21 11.97 29.28
C THR A 46 36.73 13.39 29.61
N SER A 47 35.56 13.78 29.08
CA SER A 47 34.99 15.12 29.24
C SER A 47 33.52 15.03 29.68
N PRO A 48 33.22 15.04 31.00
CA PRO A 48 31.86 14.84 31.50
C PRO A 48 30.88 15.95 31.07
N ASN A 49 31.35 17.15 30.76
CA ASN A 49 30.48 18.22 30.28
C ASN A 49 30.06 18.06 28.81
N ASN A 50 30.67 17.11 28.09
CA ASN A 50 30.32 16.85 26.70
C ASN A 50 29.31 15.71 26.64
N GLN A 51 28.05 16.06 26.38
CA GLN A 51 26.95 15.13 26.17
C GLN A 51 26.47 15.21 24.73
N THR A 52 26.08 14.07 24.20
CA THR A 52 25.55 13.94 22.84
C THR A 52 24.24 13.15 22.90
N GLY A 53 23.20 13.67 22.26
CA GLY A 53 21.94 12.96 22.07
C GLY A 53 22.08 11.97 20.92
N VAL A 54 21.58 10.75 21.10
CA VAL A 54 21.55 9.73 20.06
C VAL A 54 20.20 9.06 20.09
N TYR A 55 19.54 8.95 18.94
CA TYR A 55 18.30 8.21 18.84
C TYR A 55 18.30 7.20 17.69
N HIS A 56 17.35 6.28 17.80
CA HIS A 56 16.95 5.37 16.74
C HIS A 56 15.50 4.96 16.91
N HIS A 57 14.93 4.39 15.86
CA HIS A 57 13.56 3.90 15.89
C HIS A 57 13.52 2.39 16.13
N VAL A 58 12.41 1.92 16.72
CA VAL A 58 12.25 0.51 17.08
C VAL A 58 10.81 0.06 16.83
N THR A 59 10.64 -1.22 16.50
CA THR A 59 9.34 -1.90 16.53
C THR A 59 9.52 -3.30 17.11
N GLY A 60 8.48 -3.83 17.76
CA GLY A 60 8.45 -5.22 18.22
C GLY A 60 9.08 -5.49 19.59
N ILE A 61 9.43 -4.45 20.36
CA ILE A 61 9.81 -4.62 21.76
C ILE A 61 8.55 -4.80 22.62
N ASP A 62 8.66 -5.62 23.66
CA ASP A 62 7.58 -5.83 24.63
C ASP A 62 7.27 -4.55 25.41
N ALA A 63 6.16 -3.89 25.05
CA ALA A 63 5.65 -2.70 25.71
C ALA A 63 4.56 -3.02 26.77
N SER A 64 4.53 -4.24 27.32
CA SER A 64 3.57 -4.62 28.38
C SER A 64 3.87 -4.00 29.75
N SER A 65 5.09 -3.48 29.96
CA SER A 65 5.47 -2.82 31.20
C SER A 65 6.63 -1.85 31.01
N SER A 66 6.76 -0.89 31.94
CA SER A 66 7.92 0.01 31.98
C SER A 66 9.22 -0.74 32.23
N ALA A 67 9.20 -1.87 32.96
CA ALA A 67 10.36 -2.71 33.20
C ALA A 67 10.89 -3.37 31.92
N SER A 68 10.00 -3.87 31.05
CA SER A 68 10.37 -4.46 29.75
C SER A 68 11.05 -3.43 28.84
N LEU A 69 10.49 -2.23 28.73
CA LEU A 69 11.09 -1.13 27.96
C LEU A 69 12.43 -0.67 28.57
N ALA A 70 12.52 -0.62 29.89
CA ALA A 70 13.76 -0.28 30.58
C ALA A 70 14.86 -1.32 30.36
N ALA A 71 14.49 -2.61 30.32
CA ALA A 71 15.43 -3.68 30.00
C ALA A 71 16.02 -3.50 28.59
N TYR A 72 15.21 -3.10 27.60
CA TYR A 72 15.72 -2.78 26.27
C TYR A 72 16.74 -1.63 26.28
N VAL A 73 16.42 -0.50 26.91
CA VAL A 73 17.36 0.64 27.00
C VAL A 73 18.64 0.24 27.74
N ASN A 74 18.55 -0.60 28.76
CA ASN A 74 19.72 -1.14 29.45
C ASN A 74 20.63 -1.96 28.53
N THR A 75 20.10 -2.65 27.50
CA THR A 75 20.95 -3.34 26.50
C THR A 75 21.84 -2.39 25.71
N LEU A 76 21.44 -1.11 25.58
CA LEU A 76 22.18 -0.08 24.84
C LEU A 76 23.33 0.53 25.65
N THR A 77 23.40 0.26 26.96
CA THR A 77 24.46 0.78 27.83
C THR A 77 25.83 0.19 27.50
N TYR A 78 25.85 -1.00 26.90
CA TYR A 78 27.06 -1.71 26.50
C TYR A 78 27.18 -1.72 24.97
N SER A 79 27.86 -0.71 24.42
CA SER A 79 28.24 -0.71 22.99
C SER A 79 29.62 -1.34 22.81
N PRO A 80 29.77 -2.40 21.99
CA PRO A 80 31.09 -2.95 21.67
C PRO A 80 31.91 -1.99 20.78
N VAL A 81 31.24 -1.09 20.05
CA VAL A 81 31.83 -0.15 19.09
C VAL A 81 32.26 1.14 19.78
N ASP A 82 31.41 1.72 20.62
CA ASP A 82 31.66 2.99 21.30
C ASP A 82 32.23 2.77 22.71
N LYS A 83 33.56 2.75 22.81
CA LYS A 83 34.27 2.58 24.09
C LYS A 83 34.51 3.90 24.83
N ASN A 84 34.33 5.05 24.17
CA ASN A 84 34.73 6.35 24.68
C ASN A 84 33.60 7.07 25.42
N HIS A 85 32.35 6.75 25.10
CA HIS A 85 31.19 7.31 25.79
C HIS A 85 30.57 6.29 26.74
N LYS A 86 29.80 6.80 27.69
CA LYS A 86 28.92 6.00 28.55
C LYS A 86 27.50 6.55 28.43
N VAL A 87 26.51 5.67 28.47
CA VAL A 87 25.10 6.07 28.50
C VAL A 87 24.74 6.55 29.90
N VAL A 88 24.16 7.75 30.01
CA VAL A 88 23.78 8.36 31.29
C VAL A 88 22.27 8.50 31.47
N SER A 89 21.51 8.63 30.39
CA SER A 89 20.05 8.58 30.42
C SER A 89 19.51 7.97 29.14
N GLY A 90 18.26 7.50 29.20
CA GLY A 90 17.53 7.08 28.02
C GLY A 90 16.02 7.28 28.19
N ILE A 91 15.34 7.55 27.09
CA ILE A 91 13.88 7.73 27.01
C ILE A 91 13.37 6.79 25.92
N TYR A 92 12.46 5.91 26.28
CA TYR A 92 11.72 5.06 25.34
C TYR A 92 10.31 5.62 25.17
N CYS A 93 9.90 5.93 23.95
CA CYS A 93 8.56 6.42 23.61
C CYS A 93 7.80 5.40 22.76
N CYS A 94 6.61 5.00 23.21
CA CYS A 94 5.71 4.08 22.51
C CYS A 94 4.30 4.68 22.41
N TYR A 95 3.77 4.80 21.19
CA TYR A 95 2.47 5.43 20.99
C TYR A 95 1.31 4.45 21.30
N ASN A 96 0.27 4.95 21.95
CA ASN A 96 -1.00 4.26 22.17
C ASN A 96 -2.06 4.90 21.27
N ALA A 97 -2.51 4.14 20.25
CA ALA A 97 -3.51 4.61 19.30
C ALA A 97 -4.97 4.49 19.79
N PHE A 98 -5.25 3.73 20.87
CA PHE A 98 -6.60 3.72 21.48
C PHE A 98 -6.89 5.00 22.24
N SER A 99 -5.95 5.41 23.09
CA SER A 99 -6.10 6.57 23.98
C SER A 99 -5.44 7.85 23.43
N HIS A 100 -4.80 7.80 22.26
CA HIS A 100 -4.03 8.89 21.66
C HIS A 100 -3.01 9.52 22.62
N VAL A 101 -2.22 8.68 23.28
CA VAL A 101 -1.15 9.11 24.20
C VAL A 101 0.19 8.46 23.85
N ASP A 102 1.29 9.17 24.09
CA ASP A 102 2.65 8.65 23.92
C ASP A 102 3.18 8.19 25.29
N MET A 103 3.29 6.88 25.49
CA MET A 103 3.86 6.30 26.70
C MET A 103 5.37 6.51 26.71
N ARG A 104 5.91 7.05 27.81
CA ARG A 104 7.34 7.34 27.96
C ARG A 104 7.92 6.66 29.20
N VAL A 105 9.09 6.06 29.01
CA VAL A 105 9.89 5.46 30.08
C VAL A 105 11.25 6.15 30.08
N GLU A 106 11.49 6.96 31.11
CA GLU A 106 12.74 7.68 31.32
C GLU A 106 13.61 6.95 32.34
N ILE A 107 14.87 6.77 31.99
CA ILE A 107 15.85 6.04 32.79
C ILE A 107 17.06 6.95 32.98
N LYS A 108 17.52 7.08 34.23
CA LYS A 108 18.78 7.73 34.58
C LYS A 108 19.73 6.69 35.15
N ILE A 109 20.95 6.67 34.64
CA ILE A 109 21.94 5.64 34.94
C ILE A 109 23.13 6.24 35.71
N PRO A 110 23.38 5.78 36.96
CA PRO A 110 22.53 4.91 37.78
C PRO A 110 21.40 5.72 38.44
N GLY A 111 20.24 5.12 38.69
CA GLY A 111 19.44 5.52 39.86
C GLY A 111 17.96 5.84 39.73
N SER A 112 17.35 6.05 38.55
CA SER A 112 15.89 6.25 38.52
C SER A 112 15.22 5.76 37.25
N LEU A 113 14.04 5.15 37.43
CA LEU A 113 13.10 4.77 36.37
C LEU A 113 11.81 5.54 36.62
N GLU A 114 11.38 6.34 35.65
CA GLU A 114 10.10 7.04 35.68
C GLU A 114 9.27 6.64 34.45
N SER A 115 7.98 6.39 34.66
CA SER A 115 7.04 6.09 33.57
C SER A 115 5.84 7.01 33.61
N TYR A 116 5.52 7.62 32.47
CA TYR A 116 4.42 8.56 32.31
C TYR A 116 3.89 8.49 30.88
N CYS A 117 2.83 9.22 30.57
CA CYS A 117 2.39 9.41 29.19
C CYS A 117 2.22 10.89 28.88
N ILE A 118 2.31 11.22 27.59
CA ILE A 118 2.12 12.56 27.05
C ILE A 118 0.89 12.51 26.15
N ASP A 119 -0.08 13.39 26.40
CA ASP A 119 -1.26 13.50 25.53
C ASP A 119 -1.00 14.38 24.30
N GLU A 120 -1.98 14.50 23.41
CA GLU A 120 -1.88 15.33 22.19
C GLU A 120 -1.63 16.83 22.48
N ARG A 121 -1.88 17.29 23.71
CA ARG A 121 -1.63 18.68 24.13
C ARG A 121 -0.20 18.88 24.64
N GLY A 122 0.56 17.78 24.82
CA GLY A 122 1.87 17.80 25.44
C GLY A 122 1.83 17.67 26.97
N ASP A 123 0.65 17.43 27.56
CA ASP A 123 0.50 17.38 29.02
C ASP A 123 0.92 16.00 29.57
N LYS A 124 1.70 16.02 30.65
CA LYS A 124 2.17 14.81 31.34
C LYS A 124 1.06 14.20 32.19
N ARG A 125 0.75 12.92 31.94
CA ARG A 125 -0.26 12.12 32.64
C ARG A 125 0.33 10.83 33.22
N VAL A 126 -0.44 10.20 34.10
CA VAL A 126 -0.06 8.95 34.78
C VAL A 126 -0.25 7.76 33.83
N ALA A 127 0.77 6.91 33.72
CA ALA A 127 0.73 5.67 32.97
C ALA A 127 -0.01 4.56 33.77
N THR A 128 -1.30 4.38 33.49
CA THR A 128 -2.13 3.35 34.14
C THR A 128 -1.92 1.96 33.53
N GLU A 129 -2.32 0.89 34.23
CA GLU A 129 -2.23 -0.49 33.72
C GLU A 129 -3.03 -0.70 32.43
N MET A 130 -4.18 -0.04 32.30
CA MET A 130 -4.99 -0.11 31.07
C MET A 130 -4.26 0.52 29.88
N LEU A 131 -3.59 1.67 30.09
CA LEU A 131 -2.79 2.29 29.04
C LEU A 131 -1.64 1.37 28.61
N TRP A 132 -0.98 0.68 29.54
CA TRP A 132 0.05 -0.31 29.20
C TRP A 132 -0.50 -1.49 28.39
N LEU A 133 -1.70 -1.98 28.71
CA LEU A 133 -2.36 -3.04 27.96
C LEU A 133 -2.64 -2.61 26.50
N GLU A 134 -3.18 -1.41 26.33
CA GLU A 134 -3.43 -0.81 25.02
C GLU A 134 -2.13 -0.60 24.23
N THR A 135 -1.11 -0.03 24.87
CA THR A 135 0.21 0.22 24.26
C THR A 135 0.89 -1.07 23.83
N PHE A 136 0.82 -2.13 24.64
CA PHE A 136 1.34 -3.44 24.26
C PHE A 136 0.68 -3.95 22.98
N LEU A 137 -0.65 -3.92 22.91
CA LEU A 137 -1.38 -4.36 21.72
C LEU A 137 -1.04 -3.50 20.50
N CYS A 138 -1.02 -2.17 20.64
CA CYS A 138 -0.59 -1.25 19.58
C CYS A 138 0.84 -1.54 19.12
N GLY A 139 1.77 -1.82 20.03
CA GLY A 139 3.17 -2.15 19.72
C GLY A 139 3.30 -3.42 18.86
N VAL A 140 2.53 -4.47 19.17
CA VAL A 140 2.48 -5.70 18.35
C VAL A 140 1.91 -5.42 16.97
N LEU A 141 0.76 -4.74 16.88
CA LEU A 141 0.12 -4.40 15.59
C LEU A 141 1.03 -3.53 14.72
N ARG A 142 1.66 -2.53 15.34
CA ARG A 142 2.64 -1.64 14.69
C ARG A 142 3.82 -2.43 14.15
N ALA A 143 4.35 -3.40 14.89
CA ALA A 143 5.44 -4.25 14.39
C ALA A 143 5.03 -5.04 13.13
N TYR A 144 3.80 -5.58 13.07
CA TYR A 144 3.27 -6.22 11.86
C TYR A 144 3.01 -5.26 10.69
N SER A 145 2.63 -4.00 10.99
CA SER A 145 2.36 -2.96 10.00
C SER A 145 3.66 -2.42 9.38
N TYR A 146 4.71 -2.18 10.16
CA TYR A 146 5.99 -1.65 9.69
C TYR A 146 7.01 -2.72 9.27
N ALA A 147 6.66 -4.00 9.40
CA ALA A 147 7.49 -5.09 8.91
C ALA A 147 7.56 -5.08 7.38
N ASP A 148 8.75 -5.37 6.86
CA ASP A 148 9.00 -5.47 5.42
C ASP A 148 8.54 -6.83 4.90
N ASP A 149 8.02 -6.84 3.68
CA ASP A 149 7.52 -8.04 3.01
C ASP A 149 8.65 -8.83 2.30
N GLY A 150 9.90 -8.41 2.48
CA GLY A 150 11.08 -8.97 1.82
C GLY A 150 11.48 -8.23 0.55
N ASN A 151 10.67 -7.30 0.04
CA ASN A 151 10.98 -6.53 -1.17
C ASN A 151 11.93 -5.36 -0.90
N GLY A 152 12.04 -4.91 0.35
CA GLY A 152 12.95 -3.83 0.74
C GLY A 152 12.47 -2.39 0.52
N ASP A 153 11.23 -2.17 0.08
CA ASP A 153 10.65 -0.83 -0.07
C ASP A 153 10.38 -0.17 1.27
N SER A 154 9.84 -0.93 2.22
CA SER A 154 9.43 -0.37 3.51
C SER A 154 10.62 -0.15 4.45
N ILE A 155 11.69 -0.94 4.29
CA ILE A 155 12.83 -0.92 5.21
C ILE A 155 13.58 0.42 5.17
N LYS A 156 13.63 1.07 4.00
CA LYS A 156 14.38 2.30 3.74
C LYS A 156 13.58 3.58 3.94
N LYS A 157 12.24 3.50 4.10
CA LYS A 157 11.38 4.68 4.27
C LYS A 157 11.71 5.49 5.52
N ILE A 158 12.02 4.80 6.61
CA ILE A 158 12.39 5.42 7.89
C ILE A 158 13.81 4.97 8.22
N VAL A 159 14.70 5.93 8.40
CA VAL A 159 16.13 5.67 8.67
C VAL A 159 16.29 5.10 10.07
N GLY A 160 17.15 4.08 10.21
CA GLY A 160 17.58 3.59 11.52
C GLY A 160 16.49 2.89 12.34
N VAL A 161 15.53 2.21 11.70
CA VAL A 161 14.52 1.41 12.42
C VAL A 161 15.03 0.01 12.69
N ARG A 162 15.10 -0.39 13.96
CA ARG A 162 15.30 -1.78 14.39
C ARG A 162 13.95 -2.49 14.44
N ARG A 163 13.79 -3.60 13.74
CA ARG A 163 12.53 -4.36 13.69
C ARG A 163 12.72 -5.70 14.36
N PHE A 164 12.09 -5.85 15.52
CA PHE A 164 12.07 -7.08 16.31
C PHE A 164 10.80 -7.87 16.05
N ASN A 165 10.85 -9.19 16.26
CA ASN A 165 9.64 -9.99 16.25
C ASN A 165 8.88 -9.79 17.58
N PRO A 166 7.65 -9.23 17.56
CA PRO A 166 6.89 -8.98 18.78
C PRO A 166 6.42 -10.25 19.51
N VAL A 167 6.32 -11.40 18.82
CA VAL A 167 5.80 -12.65 19.37
C VAL A 167 6.76 -13.79 19.06
N THR A 168 7.65 -14.08 20.01
CA THR A 168 8.76 -15.04 19.84
C THR A 168 8.53 -16.40 20.50
N ASN A 169 7.50 -16.53 21.34
CA ASN A 169 7.18 -17.75 22.07
C ASN A 169 5.69 -17.81 22.44
N THR A 170 5.26 -18.94 23.00
CA THR A 170 3.86 -19.19 23.38
C THR A 170 3.37 -18.33 24.55
N GLU A 171 4.25 -17.93 25.47
CA GLU A 171 3.86 -17.05 26.59
C GLU A 171 3.49 -15.65 26.07
N MET A 172 4.28 -15.11 25.15
CA MET A 172 3.99 -13.83 24.49
C MET A 172 2.76 -13.94 23.58
N GLU A 173 2.54 -15.07 22.91
CA GLU A 173 1.29 -15.34 22.17
C GLU A 173 0.08 -15.25 23.11
N HIS A 174 0.11 -15.94 24.26
CA HIS A 174 -0.99 -15.89 25.22
C HIS A 174 -1.26 -14.48 25.72
N LYS A 175 -0.23 -13.69 26.02
CA LYS A 175 -0.39 -12.27 26.39
C LYS A 175 -1.01 -11.45 25.26
N PHE A 176 -0.54 -11.63 24.02
CA PHE A 176 -1.07 -10.94 22.85
C PHE A 176 -2.56 -11.25 22.62
N LEU A 177 -2.94 -12.52 22.65
CA LEU A 177 -4.33 -12.93 22.42
C LEU A 177 -5.26 -12.52 23.58
N ASP A 178 -4.78 -12.54 24.84
CA ASP A 178 -5.54 -12.03 25.98
C ASP A 178 -5.77 -10.50 25.88
N ALA A 179 -4.75 -9.74 25.49
CA ALA A 179 -4.89 -8.30 25.24
C ALA A 179 -5.85 -8.02 24.08
N ALA A 180 -5.71 -8.76 22.97
CA ALA A 180 -6.59 -8.68 21.82
C ALA A 180 -8.05 -8.99 22.18
N GLU A 181 -8.31 -10.01 22.99
CA GLU A 181 -9.66 -10.35 23.45
C GLU A 181 -10.29 -9.22 24.28
N LYS A 182 -9.54 -8.66 25.23
CA LYS A 182 -10.01 -7.59 26.12
C LYS A 182 -10.33 -6.30 25.35
N LEU A 183 -9.55 -5.99 24.32
CA LEU A 183 -9.64 -4.74 23.57
C LEU A 183 -10.42 -4.88 22.25
N PHE A 184 -10.85 -6.09 21.89
CA PHE A 184 -11.41 -6.42 20.57
C PHE A 184 -12.51 -5.45 20.10
N PHE A 185 -13.50 -5.21 20.94
CA PHE A 185 -14.66 -4.36 20.60
C PHE A 185 -14.32 -2.86 20.53
N ASN A 186 -13.17 -2.46 21.06
CA ASN A 186 -12.64 -1.10 20.89
C ASN A 186 -11.76 -0.98 19.63
N GLY A 187 -11.51 -2.08 18.91
CA GLY A 187 -10.61 -2.12 17.74
C GLY A 187 -10.97 -1.14 16.63
N ARG A 188 -12.24 -0.73 16.54
CA ARG A 188 -12.72 0.33 15.61
C ARG A 188 -11.99 1.67 15.79
N GLN A 189 -11.46 1.94 16.97
CA GLN A 189 -10.70 3.17 17.28
C GLN A 189 -9.32 3.19 16.60
N LEU A 190 -8.80 2.03 16.18
CA LEU A 190 -7.46 1.91 15.61
C LEU A 190 -7.40 2.21 14.10
N SER A 191 -8.43 2.76 13.48
CA SER A 191 -8.52 2.89 12.00
C SER A 191 -8.53 1.52 11.28
N SER A 192 -8.39 1.53 9.96
CA SER A 192 -8.46 0.36 9.08
C SER A 192 -7.50 0.44 7.90
N ASP A 193 -7.40 -0.64 7.13
CA ASP A 193 -6.63 -0.65 5.89
C ASP A 193 -7.20 0.35 4.86
N PRO A 194 -6.39 0.90 3.93
CA PRO A 194 -6.80 1.94 2.97
C PRO A 194 -7.92 1.55 2.00
N GLU A 195 -8.28 0.27 1.95
CA GLU A 195 -9.38 -0.26 1.13
C GLU A 195 -10.73 -0.21 1.84
N THR A 196 -10.75 0.10 3.15
CA THR A 196 -11.96 0.15 3.99
C THR A 196 -12.34 1.61 4.21
N GLN A 197 -13.61 1.95 4.00
CA GLN A 197 -14.07 3.32 4.21
C GLN A 197 -14.26 3.63 5.69
N VAL A 198 -15.00 2.75 6.38
CA VAL A 198 -15.38 2.93 7.77
C VAL A 198 -14.93 1.72 8.58
N PRO A 199 -14.01 1.89 9.55
CA PRO A 199 -13.64 0.82 10.47
C PRO A 199 -14.87 0.29 11.24
N ASN A 200 -15.03 -1.03 11.28
CA ASN A 200 -16.11 -1.70 12.02
C ASN A 200 -15.53 -2.82 12.92
N THR A 201 -16.37 -3.64 13.55
CA THR A 201 -15.88 -4.67 14.50
C THR A 201 -14.95 -5.67 13.82
N VAL A 202 -15.21 -5.99 12.55
CA VAL A 202 -14.53 -7.05 11.80
C VAL A 202 -13.49 -6.53 10.81
N THR A 203 -13.51 -5.25 10.46
CA THR A 203 -12.53 -4.60 9.58
C THR A 203 -11.90 -3.39 10.27
N ASN A 204 -10.72 -3.59 10.84
CA ASN A 204 -9.88 -2.59 11.50
C ASN A 204 -8.44 -3.12 11.65
N HIS A 205 -7.49 -2.29 12.06
CA HIS A 205 -6.09 -2.73 12.19
C HIS A 205 -5.86 -3.86 13.20
N LEU A 206 -6.69 -3.99 14.24
CA LEU A 206 -6.60 -5.09 15.19
C LEU A 206 -6.95 -6.43 14.53
N THR A 207 -8.10 -6.50 13.85
CA THR A 207 -8.56 -7.71 13.16
C THR A 207 -7.63 -8.09 12.02
N SER A 208 -7.19 -7.12 11.19
CA SER A 208 -6.17 -7.33 10.15
C SER A 208 -4.86 -7.85 10.75
N GLY A 209 -4.41 -7.29 11.88
CA GLY A 209 -3.19 -7.72 12.56
C GLY A 209 -3.28 -9.14 13.15
N ILE A 210 -4.40 -9.50 13.79
CA ILE A 210 -4.64 -10.85 14.31
C ILE A 210 -4.67 -11.88 13.17
N LEU A 211 -5.39 -11.58 12.08
CA LEU A 211 -5.44 -12.46 10.92
C LEU A 211 -4.07 -12.64 10.27
N LYS A 212 -3.28 -11.55 10.16
CA LYS A 212 -1.90 -11.60 9.66
C LYS A 212 -1.02 -12.46 10.59
N TYR A 213 -1.13 -12.28 11.91
CA TYR A 213 -0.44 -13.12 12.90
C TYR A 213 -0.76 -14.61 12.74
N ILE A 214 -2.04 -14.97 12.69
CA ILE A 214 -2.50 -16.36 12.56
C ILE A 214 -1.98 -16.97 11.25
N ARG A 215 -2.12 -16.26 10.13
CA ARG A 215 -1.64 -16.71 8.82
C ARG A 215 -0.13 -16.88 8.81
N THR A 216 0.62 -15.94 9.36
CA THR A 216 2.09 -16.01 9.38
C THR A 216 2.59 -17.17 10.22
N THR A 217 2.04 -17.36 11.42
CA THR A 217 2.52 -18.36 12.40
C THR A 217 1.91 -19.75 12.24
N GLY A 218 0.77 -19.88 11.55
CA GLY A 218 0.03 -21.14 11.43
C GLY A 218 -0.72 -21.52 12.70
N ARG A 219 -0.86 -20.61 13.66
CA ARG A 219 -1.53 -20.85 14.97
C ARG A 219 -3.05 -20.80 14.84
N TYR A 220 -3.59 -21.59 13.92
CA TYR A 220 -5.02 -21.60 13.59
C TYR A 220 -5.88 -21.99 14.79
N ALA A 221 -5.47 -22.99 15.59
CA ALA A 221 -6.21 -23.40 16.79
C ALA A 221 -6.36 -22.26 17.81
N SER A 222 -5.31 -21.46 18.03
CA SER A 222 -5.36 -20.28 18.89
C SER A 222 -6.35 -19.24 18.35
N GLY A 223 -6.31 -19.01 17.03
CA GLY A 223 -7.21 -18.08 16.34
C GLY A 223 -8.68 -18.51 16.37
N ILE A 224 -8.97 -19.79 16.14
CA ILE A 224 -10.31 -20.38 16.22
C ILE A 224 -10.88 -20.19 17.63
N ASN A 225 -10.11 -20.53 18.66
CA ASN A 225 -10.55 -20.38 20.05
C ASN A 225 -10.84 -18.92 20.42
N LEU A 226 -10.00 -17.98 19.97
CA LEU A 226 -10.22 -16.55 20.19
C LEU A 226 -11.53 -16.08 19.55
N PHE A 227 -11.71 -16.37 18.25
CA PHE A 227 -12.89 -15.87 17.54
C PHE A 227 -14.18 -16.59 17.93
N GLU A 228 -14.16 -17.87 18.31
CA GLU A 228 -15.33 -18.54 18.88
C GLU A 228 -15.79 -17.85 20.18
N LYS A 229 -14.84 -17.51 21.06
CA LYS A 229 -15.15 -16.80 22.30
C LYS A 229 -15.75 -15.42 22.02
N LEU A 230 -15.20 -14.68 21.05
CA LEU A 230 -15.68 -13.35 20.68
C LEU A 230 -17.06 -13.40 19.98
N ARG A 231 -17.30 -14.43 19.16
CA ARG A 231 -18.55 -14.66 18.43
C ARG A 231 -19.76 -14.81 19.34
N THR A 232 -19.58 -15.33 20.55
CA THR A 232 -20.69 -15.40 21.54
C THR A 232 -21.23 -14.03 21.96
N ARG A 233 -20.45 -12.96 21.76
CA ARG A 233 -20.85 -11.58 22.09
C ARG A 233 -21.40 -10.83 20.87
N ASP A 234 -20.86 -11.11 19.69
CA ASP A 234 -21.25 -10.46 18.44
C ASP A 234 -21.14 -11.45 17.26
N VAL A 235 -22.26 -11.69 16.58
CA VAL A 235 -22.36 -12.68 15.50
C VAL A 235 -21.58 -12.26 14.27
N GLU A 236 -21.34 -10.95 14.05
CA GLU A 236 -20.53 -10.45 12.92
C GLU A 236 -19.13 -11.07 12.89
N VAL A 237 -18.55 -11.37 14.06
CA VAL A 237 -17.22 -12.00 14.23
C VAL A 237 -17.14 -13.37 13.54
N SER A 238 -18.28 -14.00 13.23
CA SER A 238 -18.34 -15.24 12.45
C SER A 238 -17.61 -15.14 11.11
N SER A 239 -17.54 -13.94 10.48
CA SER A 239 -16.79 -13.75 9.22
C SER A 239 -15.28 -13.93 9.42
N LEU A 240 -14.73 -13.45 10.55
CA LEU A 240 -13.32 -13.64 10.89
C LEU A 240 -13.02 -15.10 11.23
N LEU A 241 -13.89 -15.74 12.01
CA LEU A 241 -13.76 -17.15 12.35
C LEU A 241 -13.80 -18.02 11.09
N ALA A 242 -14.73 -17.77 10.17
CA ALA A 242 -14.82 -18.50 8.90
C ALA A 242 -13.53 -18.37 8.07
N ARG A 243 -12.95 -17.17 7.99
CA ARG A 243 -11.66 -16.96 7.30
C ARG A 243 -10.51 -17.76 7.93
N VAL A 244 -10.47 -17.85 9.26
CA VAL A 244 -9.47 -18.66 9.96
C VAL A 244 -9.70 -20.15 9.73
N LEU A 245 -10.94 -20.64 9.81
CA LEU A 245 -11.30 -22.04 9.56
C LEU A 245 -10.94 -22.46 8.13
N ILE A 246 -11.25 -21.62 7.12
CA ILE A 246 -10.84 -21.88 5.73
C ILE A 246 -9.32 -21.95 5.61
N SER A 247 -8.60 -21.05 6.29
CA SER A 247 -7.13 -21.06 6.28
C SER A 247 -6.50 -22.23 7.04
N ALA A 248 -7.28 -22.90 7.89
CA ALA A 248 -6.91 -24.09 8.65
C ALA A 248 -7.34 -25.40 7.96
N ASP A 249 -7.79 -25.33 6.71
CA ASP A 249 -8.36 -26.44 5.93
C ASP A 249 -9.63 -27.07 6.55
N GLU A 250 -10.32 -26.37 7.45
CA GLU A 250 -11.59 -26.78 8.07
C GLU A 250 -12.83 -26.24 7.32
N GLU A 251 -12.84 -26.40 6.00
CA GLU A 251 -13.81 -25.77 5.10
C GLU A 251 -15.27 -26.13 5.40
N VAL A 252 -15.55 -27.40 5.74
CA VAL A 252 -16.91 -27.86 6.03
C VAL A 252 -17.48 -27.15 7.27
N GLN A 253 -16.66 -26.94 8.28
CA GLN A 253 -17.05 -26.20 9.48
C GLN A 253 -17.26 -24.73 9.15
N ALA A 254 -16.37 -24.13 8.35
CA ALA A 254 -16.50 -22.75 7.90
C ALA A 254 -17.81 -22.51 7.12
N VAL A 255 -18.18 -23.41 6.21
CA VAL A 255 -19.42 -23.26 5.42
C VAL A 255 -20.66 -23.39 6.30
N ARG A 256 -20.68 -24.33 7.25
CA ARG A 256 -21.78 -24.46 8.22
C ARG A 256 -21.91 -23.20 9.07
N LEU A 257 -20.79 -22.70 9.57
CA LEU A 257 -20.73 -21.46 10.33
C LEU A 257 -21.27 -20.27 9.54
N LEU A 258 -20.83 -20.10 8.28
CA LEU A 258 -21.32 -19.04 7.40
C LEU A 258 -22.83 -19.17 7.15
N HIS A 259 -23.32 -20.38 6.92
CA HIS A 259 -24.74 -20.64 6.72
C HIS A 259 -25.56 -20.24 7.95
N ASP A 260 -25.16 -20.71 9.14
CA ASP A 260 -25.85 -20.42 10.39
C ASP A 260 -25.81 -18.91 10.70
N ALA A 261 -24.65 -18.27 10.56
CA ALA A 261 -24.50 -16.84 10.81
C ALA A 261 -25.32 -15.96 9.82
N LEU A 262 -25.45 -16.39 8.56
CA LEU A 262 -26.27 -15.69 7.57
C LEU A 262 -27.78 -15.92 7.74
N GLN A 263 -28.20 -16.93 8.51
CA GLN A 263 -29.60 -17.03 8.93
C GLN A 263 -29.95 -15.91 9.94
N ASP A 264 -29.01 -15.61 10.84
CA ASP A 264 -29.16 -14.54 11.83
C ASP A 264 -28.93 -13.14 11.24
N LEU A 265 -27.92 -12.99 10.37
CA LEU A 265 -27.53 -11.74 9.72
C LEU A 265 -27.54 -11.86 8.17
N PRO A 266 -28.72 -11.90 7.51
CA PRO A 266 -28.81 -12.19 6.07
C PRO A 266 -28.16 -11.16 5.13
N MET A 267 -27.92 -9.95 5.61
CA MET A 267 -27.38 -8.83 4.83
C MET A 267 -26.07 -8.29 5.42
N ASP A 268 -25.31 -9.12 6.14
CA ASP A 268 -23.95 -8.75 6.52
C ASP A 268 -22.99 -8.91 5.33
N TYR A 269 -22.35 -7.81 4.92
CA TYR A 269 -21.50 -7.81 3.74
C TYR A 269 -20.21 -8.62 3.94
N SER A 270 -19.70 -8.71 5.18
CA SER A 270 -18.43 -9.37 5.50
C SER A 270 -18.55 -10.91 5.42
N LEU A 271 -19.66 -11.46 5.90
CA LEU A 271 -20.02 -12.87 5.75
C LEU A 271 -20.27 -13.22 4.28
N LEU A 272 -21.01 -12.37 3.56
CA LEU A 272 -21.29 -12.57 2.14
C LEU A 272 -20.02 -12.48 1.27
N ASP A 273 -19.10 -11.56 1.60
CA ASP A 273 -17.78 -11.47 0.92
C ASP A 273 -16.94 -12.73 1.18
N CYS A 274 -16.89 -13.21 2.43
CA CYS A 274 -16.19 -14.44 2.78
C CYS A 274 -16.78 -15.65 2.02
N GLN A 275 -18.11 -15.74 1.93
CA GLN A 275 -18.79 -16.80 1.18
C GLN A 275 -18.50 -16.69 -0.33
N ALA A 276 -18.56 -15.49 -0.90
CA ALA A 276 -18.25 -15.26 -2.32
C ALA A 276 -16.81 -15.66 -2.64
N ALA A 277 -15.84 -15.24 -1.81
CA ALA A 277 -14.44 -15.60 -1.96
C ALA A 277 -14.20 -17.12 -1.88
N PHE A 278 -14.90 -17.81 -0.97
CA PHE A 278 -14.84 -19.27 -0.86
C PHE A 278 -15.42 -19.97 -2.11
N CYS A 279 -16.59 -19.54 -2.59
CA CYS A 279 -17.17 -20.10 -3.81
C CYS A 279 -16.25 -19.88 -5.03
N GLN A 280 -15.62 -18.71 -5.14
CA GLN A 280 -14.62 -18.45 -6.20
C GLN A 280 -13.42 -19.40 -6.13
N SER A 281 -12.90 -19.68 -4.92
CA SER A 281 -11.75 -20.58 -4.77
C SER A 281 -12.06 -22.03 -5.17
N LYS A 282 -13.34 -22.42 -5.12
CA LYS A 282 -13.83 -23.73 -5.60
C LYS A 282 -14.22 -23.75 -7.08
N GLY A 283 -14.15 -22.63 -7.79
CA GLY A 283 -14.56 -22.52 -9.19
C GLY A 283 -16.07 -22.39 -9.40
N GLU A 284 -16.84 -22.18 -8.33
CA GLU A 284 -18.30 -22.06 -8.36
C GLU A 284 -18.72 -20.60 -8.58
N SER A 285 -18.47 -20.11 -9.79
CA SER A 285 -18.63 -18.68 -10.12
C SER A 285 -20.07 -18.17 -10.05
N GLU A 286 -21.07 -19.01 -10.36
CA GLU A 286 -22.49 -18.60 -10.30
C GLU A 286 -22.94 -18.34 -8.86
N MET A 287 -22.62 -19.25 -7.94
CA MET A 287 -22.91 -19.06 -6.51
C MET A 287 -22.13 -17.88 -5.93
N ALA A 288 -20.88 -17.71 -6.33
CA ALA A 288 -20.08 -16.55 -5.94
C ALA A 288 -20.73 -15.22 -6.41
N LEU A 289 -21.29 -15.21 -7.62
CA LEU A 289 -21.94 -14.03 -8.19
C LEU A 289 -23.17 -13.60 -7.39
N GLU A 290 -24.01 -14.54 -6.99
CA GLU A 290 -25.19 -14.24 -6.17
C GLU A 290 -24.79 -13.66 -4.80
N CYS A 291 -23.78 -14.25 -4.16
CA CYS A 291 -23.25 -13.77 -2.88
C CYS A 291 -22.65 -12.37 -3.03
N ALA A 292 -21.84 -12.13 -4.06
CA ALA A 292 -21.20 -10.85 -4.31
C ALA A 292 -22.21 -9.73 -4.62
N LYS A 293 -23.26 -10.00 -5.41
CA LYS A 293 -24.36 -9.04 -5.66
C LYS A 293 -25.07 -8.64 -4.37
N ARG A 294 -25.33 -9.62 -3.48
CA ARG A 294 -25.93 -9.36 -2.17
C ARG A 294 -24.98 -8.55 -1.27
N SER A 295 -23.68 -8.86 -1.29
CA SER A 295 -22.66 -8.11 -0.54
C SER A 295 -22.60 -6.63 -0.97
N VAL A 296 -22.64 -6.35 -2.27
CA VAL A 296 -22.72 -4.99 -2.80
C VAL A 296 -24.02 -4.29 -2.39
N THR A 297 -25.14 -5.01 -2.38
CA THR A 297 -26.42 -4.45 -1.93
C THR A 297 -26.41 -4.12 -0.44
N ALA A 298 -25.73 -4.94 0.37
CA ALA A 298 -25.57 -4.73 1.81
C ALA A 298 -24.66 -3.54 2.14
N ALA A 299 -23.54 -3.40 1.42
CA ALA A 299 -22.56 -2.34 1.64
C ALA A 299 -22.13 -1.69 0.30
N PRO A 300 -22.98 -0.83 -0.29
CA PRO A 300 -22.69 -0.19 -1.58
C PRO A 300 -21.62 0.90 -1.49
N SER A 301 -21.30 1.40 -0.30
CA SER A 301 -20.26 2.41 -0.08
C SER A 301 -18.87 1.80 0.15
N GLU A 302 -18.77 0.49 0.38
CA GLU A 302 -17.50 -0.18 0.64
C GLU A 302 -16.83 -0.63 -0.65
N PHE A 303 -15.54 -0.33 -0.83
CA PHE A 303 -14.81 -0.72 -2.03
C PHE A 303 -14.67 -2.25 -2.18
N SER A 304 -14.48 -2.94 -1.06
CA SER A 304 -14.25 -4.39 -1.03
C SER A 304 -15.39 -5.21 -1.65
N SER A 305 -16.64 -4.81 -1.42
CA SER A 305 -17.83 -5.50 -1.96
C SER A 305 -17.88 -5.40 -3.49
N TRP A 306 -17.63 -4.20 -4.04
CA TRP A 306 -17.56 -3.97 -5.49
C TRP A 306 -16.35 -4.64 -6.14
N ALA A 307 -15.18 -4.58 -5.48
CA ALA A 307 -13.97 -5.24 -5.97
C ALA A 307 -14.17 -6.76 -6.08
N ARG A 308 -14.83 -7.39 -5.08
CA ARG A 308 -15.20 -8.81 -5.13
C ARG A 308 -16.11 -9.12 -6.31
N LEU A 309 -17.14 -8.31 -6.52
CA LEU A 309 -18.08 -8.49 -7.64
C LEU A 309 -17.36 -8.36 -9.00
N ALA A 310 -16.45 -7.39 -9.13
CA ALA A 310 -15.63 -7.23 -10.33
C ALA A 310 -14.71 -8.44 -10.57
N GLU A 311 -14.07 -8.98 -9.52
CA GLU A 311 -13.29 -10.21 -9.59
C GLU A 311 -14.13 -11.41 -10.05
N VAL A 312 -15.38 -11.54 -9.58
CA VAL A 312 -16.29 -12.61 -10.03
C VAL A 312 -16.58 -12.46 -11.52
N TYR A 313 -16.93 -11.26 -12.00
CA TYR A 313 -17.20 -11.05 -13.42
C TYR A 313 -15.99 -11.29 -14.31
N ILE A 314 -14.78 -10.93 -13.85
CA ILE A 314 -13.52 -11.22 -14.54
C ILE A 314 -13.33 -12.73 -14.69
N ASN A 315 -13.55 -13.51 -13.62
CA ASN A 315 -13.43 -14.96 -13.66
C ASN A 315 -14.51 -15.63 -14.53
N MET A 316 -15.66 -14.99 -14.70
CA MET A 316 -16.74 -15.43 -15.61
C MET A 316 -16.55 -14.93 -17.05
N GLU A 317 -15.45 -14.22 -17.35
CA GLU A 317 -15.17 -13.60 -18.64
C GLU A 317 -16.27 -12.62 -19.10
N GLN A 318 -17.02 -12.05 -18.15
CA GLN A 318 -18.06 -11.05 -18.39
C GLN A 318 -17.44 -9.64 -18.32
N TRP A 319 -16.62 -9.32 -19.32
CA TRP A 319 -15.78 -8.12 -19.35
C TRP A 319 -16.56 -6.80 -19.25
N ASP A 320 -17.68 -6.70 -19.97
CA ASP A 320 -18.54 -5.50 -19.99
C ASP A 320 -19.06 -5.19 -18.57
N LEU A 321 -19.55 -6.22 -17.89
CA LEU A 321 -20.07 -6.12 -16.52
C LEU A 321 -18.94 -5.87 -15.52
N ALA A 322 -17.77 -6.47 -15.72
CA ALA A 322 -16.60 -6.20 -14.90
C ALA A 322 -16.18 -4.73 -14.97
N LEU A 323 -16.13 -4.13 -16.16
CA LEU A 323 -15.79 -2.71 -16.33
C LEU A 323 -16.87 -1.80 -15.72
N LEU A 324 -18.15 -2.09 -15.95
CA LEU A 324 -19.25 -1.32 -15.35
C LEU A 324 -19.23 -1.38 -13.82
N THR A 325 -18.90 -2.55 -13.27
CA THR A 325 -18.74 -2.76 -11.82
C THR A 325 -17.53 -1.98 -11.30
N LEU A 326 -16.39 -2.06 -12.00
CA LEU A 326 -15.17 -1.34 -11.64
C LEU A 326 -15.41 0.18 -11.64
N ASN A 327 -16.12 0.71 -12.64
CA ASN A 327 -16.50 2.12 -12.71
C ASN A 327 -17.41 2.56 -11.55
N SER A 328 -18.15 1.62 -10.96
CA SER A 328 -19.05 1.88 -9.83
C SER A 328 -18.36 1.74 -8.47
N CYS A 329 -17.08 1.33 -8.44
CA CYS A 329 -16.33 1.18 -7.19
C CYS A 329 -16.16 2.54 -6.49
N PRO A 330 -16.49 2.66 -5.19
CA PRO A 330 -16.14 3.83 -4.40
C PRO A 330 -14.62 3.85 -4.20
N MET A 331 -14.00 5.00 -4.45
CA MET A 331 -12.54 5.17 -4.37
C MET A 331 -12.16 6.03 -3.18
N PHE A 332 -11.15 5.60 -2.42
CA PHE A 332 -10.70 6.30 -1.22
C PHE A 332 -9.30 6.85 -1.42
N THR A 333 -9.04 8.01 -0.84
CA THR A 333 -7.71 8.59 -0.80
C THR A 333 -6.83 7.74 0.11
N TYR A 334 -5.71 7.25 -0.42
CA TYR A 334 -4.75 6.50 0.37
C TYR A 334 -4.17 7.39 1.47
N GLN A 335 -4.25 6.90 2.70
CA GLN A 335 -3.60 7.48 3.85
C GLN A 335 -2.33 6.66 4.14
N ASP A 336 -1.17 7.34 4.13
CA ASP A 336 0.09 6.65 4.41
C ASP A 336 0.26 6.40 5.91
N LYS A 337 1.11 5.43 6.23
CA LYS A 337 1.49 5.11 7.61
C LYS A 337 2.15 6.32 8.26
N ASP A 338 1.89 6.51 9.55
CA ASP A 338 2.49 7.59 10.34
C ASP A 338 4.03 7.50 10.29
N SER A 339 4.66 8.41 9.57
CA SER A 339 6.12 8.44 9.45
C SER A 339 6.67 9.58 10.30
N PRO A 340 7.69 9.32 11.15
CA PRO A 340 8.24 10.34 12.03
C PRO A 340 8.90 11.45 11.20
N ARG A 341 8.54 12.70 11.49
CA ARG A 341 9.17 13.89 10.92
C ARG A 341 10.23 14.35 11.91
N MET A 342 11.49 13.98 11.65
CA MET A 342 12.58 14.24 12.58
C MET A 342 13.39 15.48 12.16
N PRO A 343 13.98 16.21 13.12
CA PRO A 343 14.95 17.27 12.84
C PRO A 343 16.14 16.73 12.02
N PRO A 344 16.84 17.60 11.25
CA PRO A 344 18.00 17.18 10.49
C PRO A 344 19.12 16.72 11.45
N PRO A 345 19.61 15.47 11.31
CA PRO A 345 20.63 14.96 12.23
C PRO A 345 22.00 15.55 11.93
N SER A 346 22.82 15.72 12.97
CA SER A 346 24.21 16.18 12.82
C SER A 346 25.03 15.14 12.05
N ARG A 347 24.88 13.86 12.40
CA ARG A 347 25.52 12.71 11.76
C ARG A 347 24.64 11.47 11.85
N ILE A 348 24.80 10.56 10.89
CA ILE A 348 24.13 9.26 10.88
C ILE A 348 25.20 8.16 10.83
N LEU A 349 25.15 7.23 11.77
CA LEU A 349 25.98 6.03 11.81
C LEU A 349 25.10 4.79 11.63
N LEU A 350 25.36 4.06 10.54
CA LEU A 350 24.62 2.85 10.17
C LEU A 350 25.58 1.65 10.19
N PRO A 351 25.90 1.08 11.37
CA PRO A 351 26.83 -0.04 11.48
C PRO A 351 26.23 -1.31 10.88
N ILE A 352 27.07 -2.08 10.20
CA ILE A 352 26.68 -3.35 9.58
C ILE A 352 26.92 -4.46 10.59
N LEU A 353 25.94 -5.35 10.78
CA LEU A 353 26.09 -6.52 11.63
C LEU A 353 27.05 -7.52 10.97
N PRO A 354 28.20 -7.89 11.60
CA PRO A 354 29.18 -8.78 10.99
C PRO A 354 28.60 -10.13 10.56
N GLU A 355 27.65 -10.66 11.32
CA GLU A 355 26.98 -11.92 11.08
C GLU A 355 26.10 -11.91 9.82
N SER A 356 25.67 -10.72 9.37
CA SER A 356 24.84 -10.51 8.18
C SER A 356 25.63 -10.22 6.91
N MET A 357 26.96 -10.11 7.00
CA MET A 357 27.81 -9.81 5.85
C MET A 357 27.83 -10.98 4.88
N LEU A 358 27.52 -10.69 3.61
CA LEU A 358 27.56 -11.65 2.52
C LEU A 358 28.08 -10.93 1.27
N ASP A 359 29.22 -11.37 0.76
CA ASP A 359 29.91 -10.71 -0.36
C ASP A 359 28.99 -10.52 -1.57
N GLU A 360 28.18 -11.54 -1.90
CA GLU A 360 27.20 -11.47 -3.02
C GLU A 360 26.18 -10.32 -2.89
N ILE A 361 25.88 -9.85 -1.67
CA ILE A 361 24.96 -8.72 -1.44
C ILE A 361 25.67 -7.38 -1.67
N ASP A 362 26.95 -7.31 -1.33
CA ASP A 362 27.77 -6.11 -1.43
C ASP A 362 28.38 -5.93 -2.83
N GLU A 363 28.58 -7.01 -3.58
CA GLU A 363 29.02 -6.99 -4.97
C GLU A 363 28.06 -6.19 -5.87
N GLY A 364 28.63 -5.24 -6.64
CA GLY A 364 27.87 -4.40 -7.57
C GLY A 364 27.02 -3.30 -6.93
N GLN A 365 27.06 -3.14 -5.60
CA GLN A 365 26.42 -2.00 -4.94
C GLN A 365 27.25 -0.72 -5.16
N PRO A 366 26.60 0.44 -5.43
CA PRO A 366 27.31 1.70 -5.56
C PRO A 366 27.99 2.04 -4.23
N LYS A 367 29.26 2.45 -4.28
CA LYS A 367 29.99 2.87 -3.07
C LYS A 367 29.47 4.20 -2.57
N GLN A 368 29.68 4.46 -1.28
CA GLN A 368 29.25 5.72 -0.65
C GLN A 368 29.88 6.92 -1.37
N GLY A 369 29.04 7.76 -1.99
CA GLY A 369 29.47 8.93 -2.78
C GLY A 369 29.53 8.71 -4.30
N GLU A 370 29.32 7.49 -4.80
CA GLU A 370 29.15 7.24 -6.24
C GLU A 370 27.72 7.63 -6.69
N PRO A 371 27.58 8.22 -7.89
CA PRO A 371 26.26 8.54 -8.43
C PRO A 371 25.45 7.25 -8.62
N HIS A 372 24.17 7.29 -8.23
CA HIS A 372 23.23 6.22 -8.52
C HIS A 372 23.08 5.99 -10.02
N ASP A 373 22.67 4.78 -10.39
CA ASP A 373 22.37 4.40 -11.77
C ASP A 373 21.50 5.45 -12.46
N VAL A 374 21.91 5.85 -13.68
CA VAL A 374 21.12 6.76 -14.50
C VAL A 374 19.97 5.96 -15.11
N VAL A 375 18.76 6.17 -14.59
CA VAL A 375 17.53 5.54 -15.09
C VAL A 375 16.95 6.39 -16.21
N HIS A 376 16.58 5.75 -17.34
CA HIS A 376 15.92 6.45 -18.43
C HIS A 376 14.63 7.17 -17.97
N PRO A 377 14.38 8.43 -18.37
CA PRO A 377 13.25 9.22 -17.87
C PRO A 377 11.87 8.59 -18.07
N THR A 378 11.66 7.78 -19.12
CA THR A 378 10.38 7.09 -19.35
C THR A 378 10.10 6.04 -18.28
N LEU A 379 11.13 5.30 -17.83
CA LEU A 379 10.99 4.29 -16.78
C LEU A 379 10.77 4.94 -15.40
N ARG A 380 11.36 6.11 -15.16
CA ARG A 380 11.16 6.87 -13.92
C ARG A 380 9.75 7.47 -13.81
N LYS A 381 9.09 7.74 -14.93
CA LYS A 381 7.76 8.37 -15.01
C LYS A 381 6.59 7.37 -15.02
N LEU A 382 6.84 6.08 -14.78
CA LEU A 382 5.77 5.08 -14.72
C LEU A 382 4.87 5.33 -13.49
N HIS A 383 3.74 5.98 -13.72
CA HIS A 383 2.81 6.37 -12.66
C HIS A 383 2.20 5.17 -11.92
N ALA A 384 2.02 4.03 -12.61
CA ALA A 384 1.43 2.82 -12.03
C ALA A 384 2.21 2.28 -10.83
N ALA A 385 3.54 2.49 -10.78
CA ALA A 385 4.40 2.02 -9.70
C ALA A 385 4.08 2.71 -8.35
N GLY A 386 3.46 3.89 -8.39
CA GLY A 386 3.09 4.65 -7.19
C GLY A 386 1.67 4.40 -6.68
N TYR A 387 0.86 3.58 -7.36
CA TYR A 387 -0.52 3.34 -6.91
C TYR A 387 -0.55 2.55 -5.60
N GLN A 388 -1.49 2.93 -4.72
CA GLN A 388 -1.71 2.32 -3.41
C GLN A 388 -3.22 2.26 -3.11
N GLY A 389 -3.61 1.44 -2.12
CA GLY A 389 -5.00 1.29 -1.69
C GLY A 389 -5.94 0.87 -2.83
N THR A 390 -7.12 1.49 -2.89
CA THR A 390 -8.17 1.15 -3.86
C THR A 390 -7.71 1.29 -5.32
N PHE A 391 -6.89 2.30 -5.63
CA PHE A 391 -6.36 2.54 -6.98
C PHE A 391 -5.44 1.43 -7.46
N LEU A 392 -4.58 0.89 -6.59
CA LEU A 392 -3.71 -0.23 -6.93
C LEU A 392 -4.54 -1.49 -7.24
N LYS A 393 -5.54 -1.78 -6.41
CA LYS A 393 -6.40 -2.95 -6.62
C LYS A 393 -7.24 -2.82 -7.89
N ALA A 394 -7.82 -1.64 -8.13
CA ALA A 394 -8.55 -1.36 -9.37
C ALA A 394 -7.65 -1.48 -10.62
N TYR A 395 -6.44 -0.92 -10.58
CA TYR A 395 -5.45 -1.06 -11.65
C TYR A 395 -5.07 -2.52 -11.89
N THR A 396 -4.88 -3.31 -10.83
CA THR A 396 -4.58 -4.74 -10.92
C THR A 396 -5.70 -5.51 -11.61
N LEU A 397 -6.97 -5.21 -11.31
CA LEU A 397 -8.12 -5.81 -12.00
C LEU A 397 -8.16 -5.41 -13.47
N LEU A 398 -7.91 -4.14 -13.79
CA LEU A 398 -7.86 -3.66 -15.17
C LEU A 398 -6.73 -4.31 -15.97
N ALA A 399 -5.54 -4.45 -15.37
CA ALA A 399 -4.40 -5.13 -15.98
C ALA A 399 -4.68 -6.61 -16.23
N LYS A 400 -5.40 -7.30 -15.33
CA LYS A 400 -5.87 -8.68 -15.55
C LYS A 400 -6.81 -8.79 -16.74
N ILE A 401 -7.76 -7.86 -16.89
CA ILE A 401 -8.65 -7.82 -18.06
C ILE A 401 -7.80 -7.63 -19.33
N ALA A 402 -6.91 -6.63 -19.34
CA ALA A 402 -6.07 -6.33 -20.50
C ALA A 402 -5.16 -7.52 -20.90
N ALA A 403 -4.61 -8.24 -19.92
CA ALA A 403 -3.81 -9.44 -20.17
C ALA A 403 -4.63 -10.59 -20.77
N ALA A 404 -5.93 -10.68 -20.46
CA ALA A 404 -6.82 -11.73 -20.97
C ALA A 404 -7.33 -11.46 -22.40
N ILE A 405 -7.78 -10.23 -22.68
CA ILE A 405 -8.45 -9.89 -23.96
C ILE A 405 -7.62 -9.02 -24.91
N GLY A 406 -6.52 -8.44 -24.45
CA GLY A 406 -5.71 -7.49 -25.21
C GLY A 406 -6.26 -6.05 -25.22
N TRP A 407 -5.40 -5.11 -25.58
CA TRP A 407 -5.69 -3.67 -25.54
C TRP A 407 -6.83 -3.24 -26.47
N ASP A 408 -6.82 -3.71 -27.73
CA ASP A 408 -7.79 -3.26 -28.74
C ASP A 408 -9.21 -3.73 -28.39
N GLN A 409 -9.36 -4.97 -27.93
CA GLN A 409 -10.64 -5.51 -27.50
C GLN A 409 -11.13 -4.82 -26.22
N LEU A 410 -10.22 -4.51 -25.29
CA LEU A 410 -10.54 -3.72 -24.11
C LEU A 410 -11.06 -2.32 -24.47
N LEU A 411 -10.44 -1.64 -25.44
CA LEU A 411 -10.91 -0.34 -25.93
C LEU A 411 -12.27 -0.44 -26.63
N LYS A 412 -12.52 -1.52 -27.38
CA LYS A 412 -13.82 -1.77 -28.00
C LYS A 412 -14.90 -1.88 -26.93
N ILE A 413 -14.71 -2.75 -25.93
CA ILE A 413 -15.66 -2.91 -24.82
C ILE A 413 -15.84 -1.59 -24.07
N ARG A 414 -14.74 -0.86 -23.80
CA ARG A 414 -14.79 0.48 -23.17
C ARG A 414 -15.71 1.43 -23.95
N SER A 415 -15.60 1.46 -25.28
CA SER A 415 -16.44 2.31 -26.14
C SER A 415 -17.89 1.86 -26.23
N GLU A 416 -18.17 0.57 -26.00
CA GLU A 416 -19.52 0.01 -26.00
C GLU A 416 -20.25 0.33 -24.68
N VAL A 417 -19.56 0.28 -23.55
CA VAL A 417 -20.17 0.47 -22.23
C VAL A 417 -20.08 1.91 -21.70
N PHE A 418 -19.10 2.70 -22.14
CA PHE A 418 -18.86 4.05 -21.63
C PHE A 418 -19.01 5.17 -22.66
N VAL A 419 -19.33 6.35 -22.14
CA VAL A 419 -19.22 7.66 -22.79
C VAL A 419 -18.17 8.47 -22.03
N MET A 420 -17.31 9.18 -22.74
CA MET A 420 -16.27 10.02 -22.13
C MET A 420 -16.85 11.38 -21.71
N GLU A 421 -16.28 12.03 -20.70
CA GLU A 421 -16.85 13.28 -20.18
C GLU A 421 -16.84 14.42 -21.22
N GLU A 422 -15.81 14.50 -22.06
CA GLU A 422 -15.71 15.48 -23.13
C GLU A 422 -16.79 15.26 -24.20
N GLU A 423 -17.06 14.00 -24.56
CA GLU A 423 -18.12 13.60 -25.49
C GLU A 423 -19.49 13.96 -24.92
N TYR A 424 -19.72 13.66 -23.63
CA TYR A 424 -20.95 14.00 -22.92
C TYR A 424 -21.18 15.53 -22.84
N ARG A 425 -20.13 16.31 -22.57
CA ARG A 425 -20.20 17.79 -22.53
C ARG A 425 -20.45 18.38 -23.91
N ALA A 426 -19.76 17.89 -24.95
CA ALA A 426 -19.95 18.33 -26.32
C ALA A 426 -21.38 18.06 -26.80
N GLU A 427 -21.95 16.90 -26.46
CA GLU A 427 -23.34 16.57 -26.79
C GLU A 427 -24.33 17.47 -26.04
N ARG A 428 -24.12 17.75 -24.74
CA ARG A 428 -24.96 18.73 -24.02
C ARG A 428 -24.89 20.13 -24.63
N GLN A 429 -23.72 20.56 -25.10
CA GLN A 429 -23.59 21.86 -25.77
C GLN A 429 -24.28 21.87 -27.14
N VAL A 430 -24.20 20.78 -27.91
CA VAL A 430 -24.90 20.62 -29.19
C VAL A 430 -26.43 20.58 -28.97
N ASN A 431 -26.90 19.86 -27.96
CA ASN A 431 -28.33 19.79 -27.62
C ASN A 431 -28.87 21.10 -27.04
N ALA A 432 -28.08 21.84 -26.25
CA ALA A 432 -28.43 23.18 -25.79
C ALA A 432 -28.60 24.16 -26.97
N ARG A 433 -27.67 24.14 -27.94
CA ARG A 433 -27.75 24.95 -29.19
C ARG A 433 -28.95 24.57 -30.08
N ARG A 434 -29.36 23.29 -30.07
CA ARG A 434 -30.57 22.82 -30.77
C ARG A 434 -31.86 23.25 -30.07
N SER A 435 -31.89 23.30 -28.74
CA SER A 435 -33.05 23.81 -27.99
C SER A 435 -33.26 25.32 -28.18
N SER A 436 -32.19 26.10 -28.33
CA SER A 436 -32.27 27.54 -28.60
C SER A 436 -32.62 27.88 -30.06
N THR A 437 -32.43 26.95 -31.00
CA THR A 437 -32.84 27.11 -32.41
C THR A 437 -34.27 26.59 -32.67
N ALA A 438 -34.80 25.71 -31.81
CA ALA A 438 -36.19 25.22 -31.89
C ALA A 438 -37.26 26.23 -31.42
N THR A 439 -36.88 27.33 -30.75
CA THR A 439 -37.80 28.44 -30.39
C THR A 439 -37.83 29.58 -31.40
N GLN A 440 -37.20 29.43 -32.58
CA GLN A 440 -37.39 30.38 -33.67
C GLN A 440 -37.97 29.69 -34.90
N ASN A 441 -39.29 29.52 -34.91
CA ASN A 441 -40.05 29.30 -36.14
C ASN A 441 -41.16 30.33 -36.29
N ALA A 442 -40.91 31.27 -37.21
CA ALA A 442 -41.79 31.59 -38.33
C ALA A 442 -43.28 31.90 -38.07
N SER A 443 -43.58 32.88 -37.23
CA SER A 443 -44.85 33.62 -37.34
C SER A 443 -44.77 34.97 -36.63
N THR A 444 -44.21 35.98 -37.31
CA THR A 444 -44.56 37.42 -37.28
C THR A 444 -43.44 38.24 -37.92
N VAL A 445 -43.30 38.12 -39.24
CA VAL A 445 -42.67 39.15 -40.06
C VAL A 445 -43.78 39.72 -40.94
N ALA A 446 -44.45 40.77 -40.44
CA ALA A 446 -45.16 41.80 -41.21
C ALA A 446 -46.03 42.64 -40.25
N LEU A 447 -45.59 43.87 -39.94
CA LEU A 447 -46.36 45.13 -40.03
C LEU A 447 -45.70 46.24 -39.18
N HIS A 448 -45.08 47.17 -39.92
CA HIS A 448 -45.00 48.63 -39.74
C HIS A 448 -44.48 49.30 -38.44
N GLU A 449 -43.31 49.94 -38.58
CA GLU A 449 -42.98 51.36 -38.35
C GLU A 449 -43.70 52.24 -37.28
N SER A 450 -42.86 52.80 -36.42
CA SER A 450 -42.78 54.19 -35.89
C SER A 450 -44.05 54.99 -35.57
N THR A 451 -44.21 55.42 -34.31
CA THR A 451 -44.36 56.83 -33.87
C THR A 451 -44.49 56.98 -32.34
N SER A 452 -43.76 57.96 -31.83
CA SER A 452 -43.99 58.91 -30.71
C SER A 452 -45.16 58.71 -29.72
N GLY A 453 -44.89 58.97 -28.42
CA GLY A 453 -45.89 59.61 -27.54
C GLY A 453 -46.01 59.06 -26.12
N ASP A 454 -45.35 59.77 -25.20
CA ASP A 454 -45.70 60.12 -23.81
C ASP A 454 -47.03 59.60 -23.18
N GLY A 455 -46.98 59.26 -21.88
CA GLY A 455 -48.17 59.14 -21.00
C GLY A 455 -48.17 57.99 -19.98
N ASP A 456 -47.54 58.19 -18.81
CA ASP A 456 -48.17 58.22 -17.47
C ASP A 456 -49.42 57.31 -17.22
N VAL A 457 -49.62 56.53 -16.14
CA VAL A 457 -49.36 56.73 -14.71
C VAL A 457 -49.56 55.42 -13.89
N ASN A 458 -48.76 55.28 -12.83
CA ASN A 458 -49.01 54.85 -11.43
C ASN A 458 -49.52 53.47 -10.95
N GLY A 459 -48.67 52.86 -10.11
CA GLY A 459 -48.90 52.67 -8.65
C GLY A 459 -48.71 51.23 -8.13
N ASN A 460 -48.06 50.91 -7.00
CA ASN A 460 -47.33 51.63 -5.95
C ASN A 460 -46.68 50.59 -4.98
N GLY A 461 -45.55 50.91 -4.34
CA GLY A 461 -44.96 50.24 -3.14
C GLY A 461 -43.55 49.62 -3.35
N VAL A 462 -42.38 50.29 -3.18
CA VAL A 462 -41.75 50.98 -2.00
C VAL A 462 -41.32 49.95 -0.92
N ASP A 463 -40.10 49.78 -0.38
CA ASP A 463 -38.78 50.44 -0.27
C ASP A 463 -37.72 49.32 0.01
N GLY A 464 -36.39 49.43 -0.09
CA GLY A 464 -35.46 50.55 -0.30
C GLY A 464 -34.00 50.07 -0.27
N HIS A 465 -33.15 50.87 -0.93
CA HIS A 465 -31.68 51.05 -0.99
C HIS A 465 -30.80 50.51 0.18
N GLU A 466 -29.50 50.22 0.03
CA GLU A 466 -28.42 51.08 -0.51
C GLU A 466 -27.27 50.32 -1.21
N SER A 467 -26.65 51.05 -2.15
CA SER A 467 -25.44 50.73 -2.91
C SER A 467 -24.28 51.57 -2.41
N GLU A 468 -23.03 51.14 -2.60
CA GLU A 468 -21.93 52.07 -2.89
C GLU A 468 -21.02 51.52 -4.00
N LYS A 469 -20.77 52.40 -4.99
CA LYS A 469 -19.85 52.32 -6.14
C LYS A 469 -18.43 52.70 -5.70
N ALA A 470 -17.37 52.42 -6.47
CA ALA A 470 -16.78 53.28 -7.52
C ALA A 470 -15.29 52.85 -7.67
N ASP A 471 -14.52 53.00 -8.75
CA ASP A 471 -14.66 53.62 -10.08
C ASP A 471 -13.53 53.09 -11.01
N GLU A 472 -13.85 53.06 -12.31
CA GLU A 472 -13.12 53.45 -13.54
C GLU A 472 -11.56 53.50 -13.54
N SER A 473 -10.87 53.04 -14.60
CA SER A 473 -10.83 53.72 -15.91
C SER A 473 -10.03 52.94 -16.97
N ASP A 474 -10.51 53.07 -18.21
CA ASP A 474 -9.96 52.62 -19.49
C ASP A 474 -8.94 53.60 -20.10
N GLU A 475 -8.44 53.21 -21.29
CA GLU A 475 -7.84 54.00 -22.40
C GLU A 475 -6.30 53.88 -22.58
N GLU A 476 -5.72 53.73 -23.78
CA GLU A 476 -6.16 53.34 -25.13
C GLU A 476 -4.91 53.35 -26.06
N ASN A 477 -5.05 52.65 -27.21
CA ASN A 477 -4.48 52.93 -28.55
C ASN A 477 -3.11 52.43 -29.07
N GLU A 478 -3.24 51.75 -30.21
CA GLU A 478 -2.35 51.16 -31.24
C GLU A 478 -1.61 52.21 -32.15
N PRO A 479 -1.06 51.90 -33.37
CA PRO A 479 -0.03 50.95 -33.89
C PRO A 479 1.01 51.70 -34.83
N PRO A 480 1.56 51.21 -35.98
CA PRO A 480 2.34 49.99 -36.35
C PRO A 480 3.71 50.28 -37.10
N GLU A 481 4.38 49.18 -37.54
CA GLU A 481 5.17 48.97 -38.80
C GLU A 481 6.72 48.76 -38.82
N ALA A 482 7.08 47.66 -39.51
CA ALA A 482 8.20 47.40 -40.45
C ALA A 482 9.60 46.85 -40.02
N ASP A 483 9.76 45.54 -40.28
CA ASP A 483 10.74 44.85 -41.16
C ASP A 483 12.15 44.33 -40.71
N GLN A 484 12.36 43.04 -41.04
CA GLN A 484 13.57 42.24 -41.38
C GLN A 484 14.73 41.99 -40.37
N ALA A 485 14.95 40.71 -40.01
CA ALA A 485 16.06 39.85 -40.51
C ALA A 485 16.27 38.55 -39.69
N GLN A 486 16.68 37.49 -40.39
CA GLN A 486 16.80 36.07 -40.00
C GLN A 486 17.90 35.73 -38.98
N LYS A 487 17.69 34.70 -38.14
CA LYS A 487 18.53 33.46 -38.10
C LYS A 487 17.97 32.34 -37.19
N HIS A 488 18.22 31.12 -37.66
CA HIS A 488 17.84 29.79 -37.16
C HIS A 488 18.13 29.48 -35.69
N GLU A 489 17.21 28.75 -35.04
CA GLU A 489 17.52 27.54 -34.26
C GLU A 489 16.28 26.62 -34.18
N LYS A 490 16.48 25.33 -34.44
CA LYS A 490 15.44 24.29 -34.46
C LYS A 490 15.17 23.80 -33.04
N SER A 491 14.00 24.11 -32.49
CA SER A 491 13.43 23.39 -31.35
C SER A 491 12.57 22.23 -31.86
N VAL A 492 12.85 21.02 -31.35
CA VAL A 492 12.03 19.83 -31.58
C VAL A 492 10.84 19.91 -30.62
N THR A 493 9.67 20.25 -31.15
CA THR A 493 8.40 20.23 -30.42
C THR A 493 7.85 18.80 -30.44
N ILE A 494 7.56 18.26 -29.27
CA ILE A 494 6.97 16.94 -29.06
C ILE A 494 5.51 16.98 -29.50
N GLU A 495 5.17 16.32 -30.61
CA GLU A 495 3.79 16.12 -31.04
C GLU A 495 3.11 15.06 -30.16
N ARG A 496 1.93 15.43 -29.67
CA ARG A 496 0.98 14.60 -28.93
C ARG A 496 0.33 13.65 -29.94
N PRO A 497 0.22 12.32 -29.68
CA PRO A 497 -0.38 11.42 -30.65
C PRO A 497 -1.85 11.77 -30.87
N GLU A 498 -2.20 12.00 -32.13
CA GLU A 498 -3.57 12.28 -32.56
C GLU A 498 -4.49 11.08 -32.30
N GLN A 499 -5.72 11.44 -31.96
CA GLN A 499 -6.83 10.56 -31.63
C GLN A 499 -7.04 9.50 -32.74
N SER A 500 -7.33 8.28 -32.29
CA SER A 500 -7.77 7.16 -33.12
C SER A 500 -8.95 7.58 -34.01
N VAL A 501 -8.68 7.76 -35.29
CA VAL A 501 -9.70 7.94 -36.32
C VAL A 501 -10.50 6.63 -36.40
N ALA A 502 -11.77 6.69 -36.03
CA ALA A 502 -12.70 5.60 -36.22
C ALA A 502 -12.71 5.20 -37.71
N SER A 503 -12.56 3.92 -37.99
CA SER A 503 -12.61 3.37 -39.33
C SER A 503 -14.01 3.53 -39.92
N GLU A 504 -14.16 4.41 -40.91
CA GLU A 504 -15.36 4.50 -41.73
C GLU A 504 -15.53 3.21 -42.55
N VAL A 505 -16.52 2.40 -42.18
CA VAL A 505 -17.01 1.30 -43.02
C VAL A 505 -17.90 1.91 -44.10
N VAL A 506 -17.38 2.02 -45.33
CA VAL A 506 -18.15 2.44 -46.50
C VAL A 506 -19.19 1.36 -46.84
N LYS A 507 -20.46 1.59 -46.46
CA LYS A 507 -21.61 0.86 -47.03
C LYS A 507 -22.16 1.62 -48.23
N SER A 508 -22.14 0.94 -49.37
CA SER A 508 -22.73 1.42 -50.62
C SER A 508 -24.26 1.36 -50.57
N GLY A 509 -24.89 2.51 -50.84
CA GLY A 509 -26.23 2.75 -51.41
C GLY A 509 -27.42 1.83 -51.08
N GLY A 510 -28.41 2.38 -50.37
CA GLY A 510 -29.81 1.93 -50.31
C GLY A 510 -30.59 2.66 -49.20
N GLU A 511 -31.77 3.22 -49.52
CA GLU A 511 -32.58 4.18 -48.75
C GLU A 511 -33.10 3.72 -47.35
N ASP A 512 -33.08 4.68 -46.39
CA ASP A 512 -33.75 4.84 -45.06
C ASP A 512 -33.60 3.79 -43.93
N PRO A 513 -33.61 4.14 -42.61
CA PRO A 513 -34.17 5.36 -41.97
C PRO A 513 -33.23 6.12 -40.98
N ASP A 514 -33.57 7.39 -40.69
CA ASP A 514 -33.17 8.25 -39.55
C ASP A 514 -31.85 7.92 -38.79
N ALA A 515 -30.71 8.40 -39.32
CA ALA A 515 -29.40 8.35 -38.65
C ALA A 515 -29.35 9.11 -37.30
N THR A 516 -30.28 10.02 -37.05
CA THR A 516 -30.40 10.83 -35.83
C THR A 516 -30.95 10.04 -34.64
N SER A 517 -31.86 9.09 -34.87
CA SER A 517 -32.41 8.21 -33.83
C SER A 517 -31.39 7.16 -33.36
N ASN A 518 -30.56 6.64 -34.28
CA ASN A 518 -29.49 5.70 -33.98
C ASN A 518 -28.34 6.34 -33.19
N SER A 519 -27.98 7.59 -33.48
CA SER A 519 -26.97 8.31 -32.69
C SER A 519 -27.47 8.62 -31.28
N TYR A 520 -28.75 9.01 -31.11
CA TYR A 520 -29.33 9.29 -29.80
C TYR A 520 -29.48 8.02 -28.94
N THR A 521 -29.94 6.90 -29.51
CA THR A 521 -30.06 5.61 -28.80
C THR A 521 -28.70 5.00 -28.44
N GLN A 522 -27.63 5.31 -29.19
CA GLN A 522 -26.25 4.92 -28.85
C GLN A 522 -25.73 5.57 -27.56
N PHE A 523 -26.28 6.71 -27.13
CA PHE A 523 -25.88 7.37 -25.87
C PHE A 523 -26.77 7.00 -24.68
N VAL A 524 -28.02 6.57 -24.91
CA VAL A 524 -28.98 6.27 -23.82
C VAL A 524 -28.59 5.04 -22.99
N ASN A 525 -27.90 4.07 -23.58
CA ASN A 525 -27.54 2.80 -22.90
C ASN A 525 -26.13 2.77 -22.31
N LYS A 526 -25.31 3.80 -22.55
CA LYS A 526 -23.92 3.86 -22.07
C LYS A 526 -23.82 4.64 -20.77
N ARG A 527 -22.85 4.29 -19.92
CA ARG A 527 -22.59 5.01 -18.66
C ARG A 527 -21.46 6.01 -18.83
N LEU A 528 -21.44 7.06 -18.01
CA LEU A 528 -20.29 7.95 -17.95
C LEU A 528 -19.08 7.20 -17.36
N CYS A 529 -17.94 7.23 -18.03
CA CYS A 529 -16.68 6.75 -17.46
C CYS A 529 -16.22 7.71 -16.35
N GLU A 530 -15.95 7.18 -15.17
CA GLU A 530 -15.37 7.95 -14.08
C GLU A 530 -13.96 8.41 -14.46
N ARG A 531 -13.63 9.66 -14.13
CA ARG A 531 -12.33 10.27 -14.49
C ARG A 531 -11.14 9.47 -13.98
N TRP A 532 -11.27 8.89 -12.79
CA TRP A 532 -10.21 8.10 -12.20
C TRP A 532 -9.97 6.81 -13.00
N LEU A 533 -11.03 6.18 -13.52
CA LEU A 533 -10.93 4.98 -14.32
C LEU A 533 -10.34 5.30 -15.71
N ASP A 534 -10.74 6.42 -16.31
CA ASP A 534 -10.10 6.91 -17.54
C ASP A 534 -8.60 7.18 -17.36
N ASN A 535 -8.21 7.78 -16.23
CA ASN A 535 -6.79 7.92 -15.89
C ASN A 535 -6.08 6.56 -15.73
N LEU A 536 -6.75 5.54 -15.18
CA LEU A 536 -6.18 4.18 -15.13
C LEU A 536 -5.98 3.60 -16.53
N PHE A 537 -6.88 3.83 -17.50
CA PHE A 537 -6.68 3.42 -18.88
C PHE A 537 -5.46 4.10 -19.51
N MET A 538 -5.28 5.40 -19.27
CA MET A 538 -4.11 6.13 -19.78
C MET A 538 -2.81 5.61 -19.17
N VAL A 539 -2.80 5.35 -17.87
CA VAL A 539 -1.62 4.79 -17.19
C VAL A 539 -1.34 3.35 -17.63
N LEU A 540 -2.37 2.53 -17.85
CA LEU A 540 -2.21 1.18 -18.39
C LEU A 540 -1.64 1.22 -19.82
N TYR A 541 -2.12 2.13 -20.67
CA TYR A 541 -1.56 2.33 -22.01
C TYR A 541 -0.07 2.68 -21.96
N GLU A 542 0.32 3.56 -21.05
CA GLU A 542 1.73 3.93 -20.86
C GLU A 542 2.59 2.73 -20.44
N ASP A 543 2.13 1.93 -19.48
CA ASP A 543 2.82 0.71 -19.06
C ASP A 543 2.94 -0.28 -20.24
N LEU A 544 1.86 -0.53 -21.00
CA LEU A 544 1.86 -1.41 -22.19
C LEU A 544 2.80 -0.90 -23.29
N ARG A 545 2.84 0.41 -23.52
CA ARG A 545 3.71 1.04 -24.51
C ARG A 545 5.18 0.84 -24.14
N VAL A 546 5.55 1.15 -22.90
CA VAL A 546 6.93 0.98 -22.41
C VAL A 546 7.34 -0.49 -22.45
N TYR A 547 6.46 -1.40 -22.05
CA TYR A 547 6.69 -2.84 -22.15
C TYR A 547 6.96 -3.26 -23.60
N THR A 548 6.12 -2.84 -24.53
CA THR A 548 6.25 -3.19 -25.96
C THR A 548 7.55 -2.66 -26.57
N ILE A 549 7.94 -1.42 -26.23
CA ILE A 549 9.22 -0.84 -26.66
C ILE A 549 10.37 -1.70 -26.15
N TRP A 550 10.39 -2.03 -24.85
CA TRP A 550 11.44 -2.87 -24.27
C TRP A 550 11.53 -4.24 -24.97
N ARG A 551 10.40 -4.94 -25.15
CA ARG A 551 10.39 -6.26 -25.82
C ARG A 551 10.89 -6.17 -27.26
N THR A 552 10.54 -5.09 -27.97
CA THR A 552 10.97 -4.84 -29.34
C THR A 552 12.48 -4.55 -29.42
N GLU A 553 12.99 -3.65 -28.58
CA GLU A 553 14.42 -3.35 -28.51
C GLU A 553 15.25 -4.59 -28.21
N MET A 554 14.82 -5.38 -27.22
CA MET A 554 15.50 -6.60 -26.82
C MET A 554 15.52 -7.65 -27.94
N ALA A 555 14.41 -7.80 -28.68
CA ALA A 555 14.36 -8.68 -29.85
C ALA A 555 15.27 -8.20 -30.99
N GLN A 556 15.30 -6.89 -31.26
CA GLN A 556 16.19 -6.30 -32.27
C GLN A 556 17.67 -6.47 -31.93
N SER A 557 18.07 -6.22 -30.68
CA SER A 557 19.45 -6.45 -30.24
C SER A 557 19.84 -7.92 -30.37
N ARG A 558 18.94 -8.85 -30.03
CA ARG A 558 19.15 -10.29 -30.20
C ARG A 558 19.34 -10.68 -31.68
N GLN A 559 18.56 -10.10 -32.60
CA GLN A 559 18.72 -10.32 -34.04
C GLN A 559 20.04 -9.75 -34.59
N GLN A 560 20.46 -8.59 -34.10
CA GLN A 560 21.72 -7.95 -34.49
C GLN A 560 22.95 -8.54 -33.80
N SER A 561 22.76 -9.56 -32.93
CA SER A 561 23.81 -10.12 -32.07
C SER A 561 24.56 -9.06 -31.26
N LEU A 562 23.86 -8.00 -30.86
CA LEU A 562 24.36 -6.95 -29.98
C LEU A 562 23.96 -7.24 -28.53
N ASP A 563 24.87 -6.95 -27.60
CA ASP A 563 24.56 -7.03 -26.18
C ASP A 563 23.55 -5.95 -25.79
N TYR A 564 22.35 -6.36 -25.36
CA TYR A 564 21.35 -5.46 -24.80
C TYR A 564 21.71 -5.13 -23.35
N LYS A 565 22.32 -3.96 -23.12
CA LYS A 565 22.77 -3.52 -21.80
C LYS A 565 21.81 -2.47 -21.22
N LYS A 566 21.36 -2.72 -19.98
CA LYS A 566 20.62 -1.79 -19.12
C LYS A 566 21.24 -1.83 -17.72
N SER A 567 21.00 -0.78 -16.92
CA SER A 567 21.42 -0.74 -15.52
C SER A 567 20.60 -1.72 -14.67
N ALA A 568 21.12 -2.08 -13.49
CA ALA A 568 20.40 -2.96 -12.55
C ALA A 568 19.06 -2.37 -12.10
N THR A 569 19.00 -1.05 -11.83
CA THR A 569 17.73 -0.35 -11.53
C THR A 569 16.73 -0.45 -12.68
N GLU A 570 17.17 -0.34 -13.94
CA GLU A 570 16.25 -0.41 -15.07
C GLU A 570 15.69 -1.82 -15.24
N TRP A 571 16.51 -2.85 -15.07
CA TRP A 571 16.03 -4.24 -15.07
C TRP A 571 15.04 -4.53 -13.95
N GLU A 572 15.26 -3.96 -12.75
CA GLU A 572 14.31 -4.06 -11.65
C GLU A 572 12.96 -3.43 -12.00
N ILE A 573 12.96 -2.20 -12.53
CA ILE A 573 11.73 -1.48 -12.95
C ILE A 573 11.02 -2.22 -14.08
N LEU A 574 11.76 -2.75 -15.07
CA LEU A 574 11.19 -3.53 -16.18
C LEU A 574 10.58 -4.85 -15.69
N GLY A 575 11.20 -5.50 -14.70
CA GLY A 575 10.64 -6.68 -14.05
C GLY A 575 9.33 -6.37 -13.32
N GLU A 576 9.29 -5.29 -12.53
CA GLU A 576 8.04 -4.84 -11.88
C GLU A 576 6.95 -4.47 -12.89
N LEU A 577 7.31 -3.80 -13.99
CA LEU A 577 6.39 -3.46 -15.07
C LEU A 577 5.77 -4.72 -15.69
N ALA A 578 6.60 -5.70 -16.05
CA ALA A 578 6.13 -6.96 -16.59
C ALA A 578 5.23 -7.72 -15.61
N GLU A 579 5.59 -7.73 -14.32
CA GLU A 579 4.76 -8.34 -13.28
C GLU A 579 3.40 -7.65 -13.14
N ARG A 580 3.35 -6.31 -13.13
CA ARG A 580 2.09 -5.54 -13.10
C ARG A 580 1.18 -5.89 -14.29
N LEU A 581 1.76 -6.00 -15.49
CA LEU A 581 1.07 -6.37 -16.73
C LEU A 581 0.75 -7.87 -16.86
N GLN A 582 0.99 -8.68 -15.82
CA GLN A 582 0.74 -10.12 -15.80
C GLN A 582 1.64 -10.96 -16.74
N HIS A 583 2.77 -10.41 -17.19
CA HIS A 583 3.78 -11.11 -18.00
C HIS A 583 4.89 -11.71 -17.11
N PHE A 584 4.56 -12.82 -16.45
CA PHE A 584 5.42 -13.40 -15.41
C PHE A 584 6.78 -13.91 -15.91
N ASN A 585 6.83 -14.54 -17.08
CA ASN A 585 8.08 -15.13 -17.59
C ASN A 585 9.10 -14.03 -17.97
N GLU A 586 8.60 -12.97 -18.59
CA GLU A 586 9.37 -11.79 -18.94
C GLU A 586 9.83 -11.02 -17.70
N ALA A 587 9.00 -10.96 -16.65
CA ALA A 587 9.40 -10.40 -15.37
C ALA A 587 10.59 -11.16 -14.76
N VAL A 588 10.53 -12.50 -14.78
CA VAL A 588 11.64 -13.35 -14.30
C VAL A 588 12.92 -13.15 -15.10
N GLU A 589 12.83 -13.05 -16.43
CA GLU A 589 13.98 -12.75 -17.31
C GLU A 589 14.65 -11.43 -16.89
N ALA A 590 13.85 -10.37 -16.67
CA ALA A 590 14.36 -9.08 -16.21
C ALA A 590 14.99 -9.14 -14.81
N TYR A 591 14.37 -9.87 -13.87
CA TYR A 591 14.92 -10.03 -12.52
C TYR A 591 16.24 -10.83 -12.50
N GLN A 592 16.37 -11.85 -13.35
CA GLN A 592 17.63 -12.59 -13.50
C GLN A 592 18.75 -11.68 -14.03
N HIS A 593 18.45 -10.83 -15.03
CA HIS A 593 19.40 -9.83 -15.50
C HIS A 593 19.78 -8.81 -14.42
N CYS A 594 18.81 -8.34 -13.62
CA CYS A 594 19.08 -7.47 -12.48
C CYS A 594 20.07 -8.10 -11.50
N LEU A 595 19.79 -9.33 -11.05
CA LEU A 595 20.62 -10.06 -10.08
C LEU A 595 21.99 -10.46 -10.62
N SER A 596 22.14 -10.62 -11.93
CA SER A 596 23.45 -10.85 -12.55
C SER A 596 24.38 -9.64 -12.47
N ILE A 597 23.83 -8.43 -12.28
CA ILE A 597 24.59 -7.18 -12.15
C ILE A 597 24.84 -6.86 -10.67
N ARG A 598 23.79 -6.90 -9.83
CA ARG A 598 23.91 -6.71 -8.38
C ARG A 598 22.71 -7.32 -7.65
N PHE A 599 22.88 -7.59 -6.36
CA PHE A 599 21.77 -8.03 -5.53
C PHE A 599 20.67 -6.95 -5.40
N SER A 600 19.43 -7.37 -5.64
CA SER A 600 18.22 -6.60 -5.34
C SER A 600 17.24 -7.48 -4.56
N PRO A 601 16.75 -7.03 -3.38
CA PRO A 601 15.73 -7.76 -2.63
C PRO A 601 14.44 -7.93 -3.42
N LYS A 602 14.04 -6.93 -4.22
CA LYS A 602 12.86 -6.98 -5.09
C LYS A 602 12.98 -8.04 -6.16
N ALA A 603 14.08 -8.03 -6.91
CA ALA A 603 14.33 -9.01 -7.95
C ALA A 603 14.43 -10.42 -7.36
N MET A 604 15.09 -10.58 -6.20
CA MET A 604 15.19 -11.85 -5.50
C MET A 604 13.80 -12.36 -5.04
N LYS A 605 12.93 -11.48 -4.55
CA LYS A 605 11.54 -11.82 -4.20
C LYS A 605 10.73 -12.23 -5.44
N GLY A 606 10.93 -11.57 -6.58
CA GLY A 606 10.34 -11.96 -7.86
C GLY A 606 10.77 -13.37 -8.29
N ILE A 607 12.06 -13.70 -8.17
CA ILE A 607 12.57 -15.05 -8.44
C ILE A 607 12.09 -16.08 -7.42
N LEU A 608 11.92 -15.71 -6.14
CA LEU A 608 11.34 -16.61 -5.14
C LEU A 608 9.96 -17.12 -5.56
N LYS A 609 9.11 -16.25 -6.15
CA LYS A 609 7.81 -16.66 -6.72
C LYS A 609 7.96 -17.65 -7.88
N MET A 610 9.03 -17.54 -8.68
CA MET A 610 9.31 -18.48 -9.76
C MET A 610 9.66 -19.86 -9.19
N TYR A 611 10.53 -19.92 -8.19
CA TYR A 611 10.88 -21.20 -7.54
C TYR A 611 9.68 -21.83 -6.84
N GLU A 612 8.80 -21.03 -6.22
CA GLU A 612 7.56 -21.51 -5.63
C GLU A 612 6.64 -22.17 -6.67
N ARG A 613 6.47 -21.56 -7.85
CA ARG A 613 5.66 -22.14 -8.94
C ARG A 613 6.27 -23.42 -9.52
N GLN A 614 7.60 -23.56 -9.48
CA GLN A 614 8.32 -24.74 -9.98
C GLN A 614 8.43 -25.87 -8.93
N GLY A 615 8.13 -25.58 -7.65
CA GLY A 615 8.38 -26.51 -6.54
C GLY A 615 9.87 -26.74 -6.27
N ASP A 616 10.75 -25.80 -6.65
CA ASP A 616 12.20 -25.92 -6.41
C ASP A 616 12.55 -25.48 -4.98
N THR A 617 12.49 -26.42 -4.06
CA THR A 617 12.82 -26.22 -2.64
C THR A 617 14.23 -25.68 -2.41
N ARG A 618 15.22 -26.08 -3.22
CA ARG A 618 16.61 -25.62 -3.06
C ARG A 618 16.74 -24.17 -3.51
N GLY A 619 16.15 -23.83 -4.66
CA GLY A 619 16.08 -22.45 -5.14
C GLY A 619 15.36 -21.52 -4.16
N MET A 620 14.21 -21.96 -3.62
CA MET A 620 13.46 -21.20 -2.60
C MET A 620 14.31 -20.92 -1.36
N LEU A 621 14.94 -21.95 -0.78
CA LEU A 621 15.80 -21.77 0.41
C LEU A 621 17.01 -20.88 0.10
N GLY A 622 17.62 -21.02 -1.07
CA GLY A 622 18.73 -20.17 -1.50
C GLY A 622 18.32 -18.70 -1.62
N ALA A 623 17.13 -18.40 -2.13
CA ALA A 623 16.58 -17.05 -2.20
C ALA A 623 16.24 -16.51 -0.81
N LEU A 624 15.61 -17.33 0.04
CA LEU A 624 15.24 -16.96 1.41
C LEU A 624 16.45 -16.61 2.28
N ILE A 625 17.53 -17.40 2.25
CA ILE A 625 18.76 -17.11 3.01
C ILE A 625 19.28 -15.71 2.67
N ARG A 626 19.31 -15.34 1.38
CA ARG A 626 19.77 -14.02 0.92
C ARG A 626 18.84 -12.90 1.33
N LEU A 627 17.52 -13.10 1.21
CA LEU A 627 16.52 -12.12 1.65
C LEU A 627 16.61 -11.88 3.17
N ILE A 628 16.76 -12.93 3.97
CA ILE A 628 16.94 -12.82 5.43
C ILE A 628 18.24 -12.09 5.77
N ALA A 629 19.36 -12.47 5.15
CA ALA A 629 20.64 -11.79 5.36
C ALA A 629 20.54 -10.28 5.06
N TRP A 630 19.86 -9.93 3.95
CA TRP A 630 19.61 -8.56 3.58
C TRP A 630 18.71 -7.82 4.59
N GLN A 631 17.69 -8.45 5.16
CA GLN A 631 16.85 -7.87 6.21
C GLN A 631 17.65 -7.55 7.47
N TYR A 632 18.47 -8.50 7.94
CA TYR A 632 19.33 -8.30 9.11
C TYR A 632 20.36 -7.19 8.90
N ARG A 633 20.88 -7.06 7.68
CA ARG A 633 21.76 -5.96 7.26
C ARG A 633 21.10 -4.59 7.43
N TRP A 634 19.78 -4.51 7.28
CA TRP A 634 18.97 -3.31 7.49
C TRP A 634 18.17 -3.35 8.79
N TYR A 635 18.77 -3.94 9.83
CA TYR A 635 18.29 -3.96 11.22
C TYR A 635 16.94 -4.64 11.45
N SER A 636 16.51 -5.51 10.54
CA SER A 636 15.23 -6.20 10.59
C SER A 636 15.43 -7.69 10.85
N GLU A 637 15.04 -8.17 12.02
CA GLU A 637 14.98 -9.60 12.32
C GLU A 637 13.62 -10.20 11.93
N PHE A 638 12.64 -9.35 11.63
CA PHE A 638 11.24 -9.74 11.48
C PHE A 638 10.65 -9.36 10.13
N SER A 639 10.35 -10.37 9.33
CA SER A 639 9.51 -10.27 8.13
C SER A 639 8.42 -11.35 8.17
N PRO A 640 7.14 -10.97 8.33
CA PRO A 640 6.02 -11.90 8.33
C PRO A 640 5.94 -12.78 7.07
N ASP A 641 6.28 -12.24 5.90
CA ASP A 641 6.18 -12.95 4.62
C ASP A 641 7.32 -13.96 4.43
N LEU A 642 8.54 -13.62 4.86
CA LEU A 642 9.66 -14.58 4.86
C LEU A 642 9.41 -15.70 5.88
N LEU A 643 8.89 -15.35 7.06
CA LEU A 643 8.49 -16.34 8.08
C LEU A 643 7.40 -17.28 7.57
N PHE A 644 6.37 -16.73 6.93
CA PHE A 644 5.32 -17.52 6.30
C PHE A 644 5.87 -18.50 5.25
N THR A 645 6.77 -18.02 4.37
CA THR A 645 7.36 -18.87 3.33
C THR A 645 8.20 -20.01 3.93
N ILE A 646 8.99 -19.73 4.97
CA ILE A 646 9.78 -20.77 5.67
C ILE A 646 8.86 -21.77 6.35
N ARG A 647 7.82 -21.30 7.04
CA ARG A 647 6.82 -22.18 7.68
C ARG A 647 6.19 -23.11 6.63
N LYS A 648 5.71 -22.56 5.52
CA LYS A 648 5.11 -23.33 4.43
C LYS A 648 6.07 -24.40 3.88
N LEU A 649 7.34 -24.05 3.67
CA LEU A 649 8.36 -25.02 3.25
C LEU A 649 8.59 -26.14 4.29
N ILE A 650 8.58 -25.81 5.59
CA ILE A 650 8.71 -26.80 6.67
C ILE A 650 7.49 -27.72 6.71
N GLU A 651 6.29 -27.18 6.49
CA GLU A 651 5.04 -27.94 6.46
C GLU A 651 4.97 -28.92 5.28
N GLU A 652 5.50 -28.52 4.11
CA GLU A 652 5.51 -29.35 2.90
C GLU A 652 6.65 -30.40 2.89
N GLU A 653 7.85 -30.03 3.33
CA GLU A 653 9.07 -30.83 3.14
C GLU A 653 9.66 -31.43 4.42
N GLY A 654 9.25 -30.90 5.58
CA GLY A 654 9.76 -31.27 6.89
C GLY A 654 11.02 -30.52 7.32
N ALA A 655 11.10 -30.18 8.62
CA ALA A 655 12.18 -29.36 9.18
C ALA A 655 13.59 -29.97 8.99
N VAL A 656 13.75 -31.29 9.10
CA VAL A 656 15.05 -31.97 8.93
C VAL A 656 15.60 -31.77 7.53
N LYS A 657 14.74 -31.90 6.50
CA LYS A 657 15.13 -31.73 5.10
C LYS A 657 15.52 -30.28 4.83
N VAL A 658 14.70 -29.33 5.28
CA VAL A 658 15.00 -27.89 5.18
C VAL A 658 16.34 -27.56 5.84
N ARG A 659 16.57 -28.01 7.07
CA ARG A 659 17.82 -27.80 7.80
C ARG A 659 19.02 -28.39 7.07
N SER A 660 18.89 -29.61 6.55
CA SER A 660 19.94 -30.29 5.81
C SER A 660 20.31 -29.56 4.52
N ILE A 661 19.32 -29.01 3.80
CA ILE A 661 19.54 -28.21 2.59
C ILE A 661 20.26 -26.91 2.94
N VAL A 662 19.81 -26.20 3.98
CA VAL A 662 20.46 -24.95 4.45
C VAL A 662 21.92 -25.21 4.81
N GLN A 663 22.21 -26.29 5.55
CA GLN A 663 23.57 -26.68 5.93
C GLN A 663 24.44 -27.16 4.77
N ALA A 664 23.83 -27.67 3.69
CA ALA A 664 24.56 -28.09 2.49
C ALA A 664 24.93 -26.92 1.56
N THR A 665 24.48 -25.70 1.85
CA THR A 665 24.87 -24.52 1.06
C THR A 665 26.29 -24.06 1.42
N ASN A 666 27.05 -23.59 0.42
CA ASN A 666 28.42 -23.11 0.61
C ASN A 666 28.48 -21.65 1.13
N LEU A 667 27.49 -21.21 1.92
CA LEU A 667 27.40 -19.85 2.44
C LEU A 667 28.03 -19.76 3.85
N PRO A 668 28.41 -18.56 4.32
CA PRO A 668 28.97 -18.37 5.66
C PRO A 668 28.05 -18.88 6.78
N GLN A 669 28.59 -19.61 7.76
CA GLN A 669 27.80 -20.19 8.85
C GLN A 669 26.99 -19.14 9.62
N SER A 670 27.54 -17.95 9.83
CA SER A 670 26.84 -16.85 10.52
C SER A 670 25.54 -16.45 9.83
N VAL A 671 25.51 -16.50 8.49
CA VAL A 671 24.32 -16.19 7.68
C VAL A 671 23.30 -17.33 7.75
N LEU A 672 23.78 -18.59 7.73
CA LEU A 672 22.92 -19.76 7.88
C LEU A 672 22.24 -19.80 9.25
N ASP A 673 22.95 -19.39 10.30
CA ASP A 673 22.41 -19.29 11.65
C ASP A 673 21.22 -18.34 11.71
N LEU A 674 21.22 -17.21 10.97
CA LEU A 674 20.06 -16.31 10.88
C LEU A 674 18.81 -17.02 10.35
N THR A 675 18.97 -17.88 9.33
CA THR A 675 17.86 -18.68 8.78
C THR A 675 17.39 -19.74 9.76
N HIS A 676 18.30 -20.32 10.55
CA HIS A 676 17.95 -21.26 11.61
C HIS A 676 17.11 -20.62 12.72
N HIS A 677 17.22 -19.30 12.98
CA HIS A 677 16.34 -18.62 13.94
C HIS A 677 14.87 -18.66 13.50
N TYR A 678 14.60 -18.46 12.21
CA TYR A 678 13.24 -18.58 11.66
C TYR A 678 12.71 -20.02 11.78
N CYS A 679 13.56 -21.01 11.54
CA CYS A 679 13.19 -22.43 11.73
C CYS A 679 12.90 -22.75 13.21
N GLN A 680 13.72 -22.23 14.13
CA GLN A 680 13.55 -22.41 15.57
C GLN A 680 12.24 -21.77 16.07
N LEU A 681 11.85 -20.64 15.49
CA LEU A 681 10.58 -20.00 15.80
C LEU A 681 9.40 -20.91 15.41
N CYS A 682 9.44 -21.50 14.21
CA CYS A 682 8.42 -22.47 13.75
C CYS A 682 8.34 -23.68 14.69
N ALA A 683 9.49 -24.21 15.14
CA ALA A 683 9.54 -25.31 16.11
C ALA A 683 8.98 -24.90 17.49
N THR A 684 9.26 -23.68 17.95
CA THR A 684 8.73 -23.15 19.22
C THR A 684 7.21 -23.08 19.20
N PHE A 685 6.63 -22.71 18.06
CA PHE A 685 5.19 -22.66 17.84
C PHE A 685 4.55 -24.01 17.50
N ARG A 686 5.37 -25.07 17.39
CA ARG A 686 4.94 -26.42 16.98
C ARG A 686 4.17 -26.40 15.67
N SER A 687 4.68 -25.68 14.67
CA SER A 687 4.12 -25.70 13.32
C SER A 687 4.15 -27.12 12.75
N SER A 688 3.23 -27.46 11.85
CA SER A 688 3.19 -28.80 11.25
C SER A 688 4.52 -29.12 10.55
N GLY A 689 5.00 -30.36 10.68
CA GLY A 689 6.30 -30.76 10.09
C GLY A 689 7.55 -30.25 10.82
N SER A 690 7.41 -29.55 11.95
CA SER A 690 8.54 -29.04 12.75
C SER A 690 9.10 -30.02 13.80
N ASP A 691 8.52 -31.21 13.95
CA ASP A 691 8.85 -32.21 14.99
C ASP A 691 10.20 -32.96 14.78
N GLY A 692 11.16 -32.39 14.03
CA GLY A 692 12.38 -33.08 13.61
C GLY A 692 13.68 -32.27 13.68
#